data_AF-A0A812WFH0-F1
#
_entry.id   AF-A0A812WFH0-F1
#
_cell.length_a   1.000
_cell.length_b   1.000
_cell.length_c   1.000
_cell.angle_alpha   90.00
_cell.angle_beta   90.00
_cell.angle_gamma   90.00
#
_symmetry.space_group_name_H-M   'P 1'
#
loop_
_entity.id
_entity.type
_entity.pdbx_description
1 polymer ?
#
loop_
_entity_poly.entity_id
_entity_poly.type
_entity_poly.pdbx_seq_one_letter_code
_entity_poly.pdbx_strand_id
1 'polypeptide(L)'
;MSMAEWSASPAVKQELCQLRAGLTDSKARHLDTALLLERLSGQNAALRLQLREGREAQPEAGAQSSLRTSRSCPTSRADKENRSELPSASEKPCTPKRPQVQIPCSGGQVAGELGLLRHRVWQLERELEVEKRRSAALQKRVDGQEAQKASEATDVAQLRSELASLRTWAKQVRLEHAAEQATAVAEASSHFLQARMNADKHTAHGETADQLRHELRREVEAARLLHKEEIRVATAELSAQHTSNELREELAAAEVCRQSCEESRQKARLEEEELEAISTLLRTEVIQSEKAMHVARMENQVRCQQVKDLRQKEAEEQQEYDSLALDRDRWRVCSASMGENYHREVLAAQLELSVRNQEVSQACAELRSELTAAEAEVNPLRTKLQEVSGENSSLLHEGRSLREQLVESLREASRNGDRLLVSWERCRAASEEVSCLKAELAQAREEVAEVAEALVEEQSQASDLRCRLRKPATHEKELRRTRTGGVGAPEELQILVNARPCANLHHSGALHKICALQSCKQLAAPLLAGAALVAGTAAALGFVAGLQLAWVRLSPRVRRRLHREKNHNGQGESNGDRTAPLGVVCECGAIIQGKCTPEEIARHKASNRHKRNMLRHSSREVVACEEVSEYRAAVLALVNSNDVVLEVGSHVGGTTKVIASVAGRVVGVDQQPELVAQARQNYPEIQFENFDAFDSTKLVALAKSLPQRITKVCIDISGSRDLATVIRLMDLIDKTINPDIMLVKSQALKKMLLRARLWIEHPLNAKVL
;
A
#
# COMPACT_ATOMS: atom_id res chain seq x y z
N MET A 1 27.60 15.56 -2.36
CA MET A 1 26.81 15.48 -1.12
C MET A 1 27.53 16.29 -0.05
N SER A 2 26.79 17.14 0.67
CA SER A 2 27.33 18.05 1.69
C SER A 2 27.27 17.40 3.08
N MET A 3 28.07 17.92 4.03
CA MET A 3 28.18 17.35 5.38
C MET A 3 26.87 17.32 6.20
N ALA A 4 25.81 18.01 5.76
CA ALA A 4 24.50 18.00 6.43
C ALA A 4 23.70 16.70 6.20
N GLU A 5 23.85 16.06 5.02
CA GLU A 5 22.97 15.00 4.54
C GLU A 5 23.13 13.65 5.28
N TRP A 6 24.24 13.45 5.99
CA TRP A 6 24.56 12.19 6.70
C TRP A 6 24.24 12.19 8.20
N SER A 7 23.61 13.24 8.73
CA SER A 7 23.30 13.35 10.16
C SER A 7 22.04 12.59 10.55
N ALA A 8 22.17 11.30 10.88
CA ALA A 8 21.12 10.34 11.24
C ALA A 8 20.10 10.02 10.13
N SER A 9 19.92 8.71 9.87
CA SER A 9 18.99 8.15 8.89
C SER A 9 17.57 8.76 9.04
N PRO A 10 16.90 9.15 7.93
CA PRO A 10 15.54 9.69 7.96
C PRO A 10 14.57 8.80 8.75
N ALA A 11 14.68 7.47 8.63
CA ALA A 11 13.86 6.52 9.38
C ALA A 11 14.01 6.67 10.90
N VAL A 12 15.24 6.84 11.42
CA VAL A 12 15.47 7.01 12.86
C VAL A 12 15.11 8.43 13.33
N LYS A 13 15.06 9.43 12.45
CA LYS A 13 14.42 10.73 12.76
C LYS A 13 12.91 10.59 12.86
N GLN A 14 12.30 9.90 11.89
CA GLN A 14 10.86 9.68 11.79
C GLN A 14 10.31 8.83 12.95
N GLU A 15 10.97 7.72 13.32
CA GLU A 15 10.53 6.91 14.47
C GLU A 15 10.60 7.70 15.78
N LEU A 16 11.65 8.51 16.00
CA LEU A 16 11.72 9.37 17.18
C LEU A 16 10.65 10.47 17.17
N CYS A 17 10.27 11.01 16.01
CA CYS A 17 9.12 11.91 15.89
C CYS A 17 7.80 11.19 16.20
N GLN A 18 7.58 9.97 15.70
CA GLN A 18 6.38 9.16 16.00
C GLN A 18 6.30 8.80 17.49
N LEU A 19 7.41 8.40 18.11
CA LEU A 19 7.48 8.11 19.55
C LEU A 19 7.21 9.36 20.40
N ARG A 20 7.75 10.52 20.02
CA ARG A 20 7.46 11.81 20.67
C ARG A 20 6.01 12.24 20.51
N ALA A 21 5.41 12.05 19.33
CA ALA A 21 4.00 12.33 19.08
C ALA A 21 3.09 11.42 19.94
N GLY A 22 3.33 10.11 19.92
CA GLY A 22 2.58 9.14 20.73
C GLY A 22 2.75 9.35 22.24
N LEU A 23 3.91 9.84 22.69
CA LEU A 23 4.14 10.25 24.08
C LEU A 23 3.33 11.49 24.47
N THR A 24 3.26 12.50 23.59
CA THR A 24 2.46 13.72 23.81
C THR A 24 0.96 13.41 23.85
N ASP A 25 0.47 12.60 22.91
CA ASP A 25 -0.91 12.10 22.85
C ASP A 25 -1.28 11.25 24.07
N SER A 26 -0.38 10.36 24.53
CA SER A 26 -0.55 9.60 25.78
C SER A 26 -0.58 10.51 27.02
N LYS A 27 0.22 11.58 27.05
CA LYS A 27 0.18 12.61 28.12
C LYS A 27 -1.12 13.43 28.09
N ALA A 28 -1.65 13.74 26.91
CA ALA A 28 -2.93 14.44 26.75
C ALA A 28 -4.10 13.58 27.27
N ARG A 29 -4.22 12.33 26.83
CA ARG A 29 -5.24 11.39 27.36
C ARG A 29 -5.15 11.21 28.87
N HIS A 30 -3.93 11.15 29.42
CA HIS A 30 -3.72 11.07 30.86
C HIS A 30 -4.25 12.33 31.59
N LEU A 31 -4.06 13.52 31.02
CA LEU A 31 -4.59 14.78 31.56
C LEU A 31 -6.13 14.80 31.50
N ASP A 32 -6.74 14.46 30.37
CA ASP A 32 -8.20 14.39 30.21
C ASP A 32 -8.84 13.41 31.19
N THR A 33 -8.22 12.23 31.37
CA THR A 33 -8.68 11.21 32.31
C THR A 33 -8.59 11.70 33.76
N ALA A 34 -7.54 12.44 34.11
CA ALA A 34 -7.38 13.04 35.44
C ALA A 34 -8.43 14.13 35.71
N LEU A 35 -8.69 15.02 34.73
CA LEU A 35 -9.74 16.06 34.83
C LEU A 35 -11.15 15.45 34.94
N LEU A 36 -11.41 14.34 34.24
CA LEU A 36 -12.68 13.62 34.37
C LEU A 36 -12.84 12.99 35.76
N LEU A 37 -11.78 12.41 36.33
CA LEU A 37 -11.78 11.87 37.69
C LEU A 37 -12.02 12.97 38.74
N GLU A 38 -11.39 14.14 38.59
CA GLU A 38 -11.62 15.30 39.46
C GLU A 38 -13.10 15.75 39.42
N ARG A 39 -13.68 15.86 38.21
CA ARG A 39 -15.09 16.23 38.02
C ARG A 39 -16.06 15.22 38.66
N LEU A 40 -15.81 13.92 38.47
CA LEU A 40 -16.63 12.86 39.07
C LEU A 40 -16.47 12.78 40.60
N SER A 41 -15.29 13.09 41.12
CA SER A 41 -15.04 13.23 42.56
C SER A 41 -15.88 14.37 43.15
N GLY A 42 -15.90 15.53 42.48
CA GLY A 42 -16.75 16.67 42.85
C GLY A 42 -18.25 16.32 42.88
N GLN A 43 -18.75 15.60 41.86
CA GLN A 43 -20.14 15.13 41.84
C GLN A 43 -20.46 14.14 42.98
N ASN A 44 -19.53 13.24 43.31
CA ASN A 44 -19.65 12.31 44.44
C ASN A 44 -19.66 13.05 45.78
N ALA A 45 -18.90 14.13 45.92
CA ALA A 45 -18.93 15.00 47.10
C ALA A 45 -20.28 15.73 47.25
N ALA A 46 -20.81 16.31 46.16
CA ALA A 46 -22.12 16.98 46.16
C ALA A 46 -23.27 16.03 46.54
N LEU A 47 -23.33 14.83 45.96
CA LEU A 47 -24.34 13.82 46.30
C LEU A 47 -24.26 13.37 47.77
N ARG A 48 -23.06 13.32 48.36
CA ARG A 48 -22.89 13.04 49.80
C ARG A 48 -23.37 14.19 50.69
N LEU A 49 -23.32 15.43 50.21
CA LEU A 49 -23.85 16.60 50.93
C LEU A 49 -25.38 16.52 50.97
N GLN A 50 -26.02 16.32 49.82
CA GLN A 50 -27.48 16.16 49.69
C GLN A 50 -28.01 15.00 50.55
N LEU A 51 -27.28 13.88 50.62
CA LEU A 51 -27.62 12.74 51.49
C LEU A 51 -27.45 13.02 53.00
N ARG A 52 -26.73 14.06 53.41
CA ARG A 52 -26.68 14.53 54.81
C ARG A 52 -27.80 15.51 55.09
N GLU A 53 -27.99 16.51 54.23
CA GLU A 53 -29.07 17.50 54.32
C GLU A 53 -30.45 16.82 54.39
N GLY A 54 -30.68 15.81 53.52
CA GLY A 54 -31.91 15.02 53.52
C GLY A 54 -32.11 14.09 54.74
N ARG A 55 -31.07 13.89 55.58
CA ARG A 55 -31.19 13.20 56.88
C ARG A 55 -31.44 14.17 58.02
N GLU A 56 -30.83 15.35 57.99
CA GLU A 56 -31.01 16.41 58.97
C GLU A 56 -32.39 17.07 58.85
N ALA A 57 -33.00 17.03 57.65
CA ALA A 57 -34.35 17.53 57.38
C ALA A 57 -35.50 16.60 57.81
N GLN A 58 -35.23 15.41 58.40
CA GLN A 58 -36.29 14.59 59.00
C GLN A 58 -36.54 15.01 60.45
N PRO A 59 -37.71 15.60 60.79
CA PRO A 59 -38.01 15.96 62.18
C PRO A 59 -38.14 14.69 63.04
N GLU A 60 -37.55 14.70 64.23
CA GLU A 60 -37.62 13.60 65.19
C GLU A 60 -39.06 13.39 65.70
N ALA A 61 -39.83 12.54 65.00
CA ALA A 61 -41.09 12.02 65.50
C ALA A 61 -40.82 11.07 66.66
N GLY A 62 -40.87 11.60 67.89
CA GLY A 62 -40.46 10.89 69.10
C GLY A 62 -41.26 9.61 69.37
N ALA A 63 -40.54 8.53 69.67
CA ALA A 63 -41.11 7.27 70.14
C ALA A 63 -40.28 6.69 71.31
N GLN A 64 -40.81 6.83 72.53
CA GLN A 64 -40.31 6.10 73.70
C GLN A 64 -40.83 4.66 73.67
N SER A 65 -39.96 3.65 73.81
CA SER A 65 -40.29 2.45 74.62
C SER A 65 -39.08 1.54 74.94
N SER A 66 -38.74 1.47 76.22
CA SER A 66 -38.30 0.28 76.97
C SER A 66 -37.56 -0.88 76.26
N LEU A 67 -36.26 -0.97 76.54
CA LEU A 67 -35.60 -2.11 77.21
C LEU A 67 -36.29 -3.50 77.19
N ARG A 68 -35.65 -4.49 76.56
CA ARG A 68 -35.39 -5.78 77.23
C ARG A 68 -34.15 -6.49 76.68
N THR A 69 -33.33 -7.00 77.60
CA THR A 69 -32.12 -7.78 77.33
C THR A 69 -32.40 -9.28 77.40
N SER A 70 -31.72 -10.10 76.58
CA SER A 70 -30.83 -11.19 77.07
C SER A 70 -30.44 -12.27 76.02
N ARG A 71 -29.12 -12.55 75.99
CA ARG A 71 -28.45 -13.88 75.98
C ARG A 71 -28.52 -14.86 74.78
N SER A 72 -27.39 -14.86 74.05
CA SER A 72 -26.42 -15.98 73.87
C SER A 72 -26.72 -17.26 73.04
N CYS A 73 -25.98 -17.40 71.91
CA CYS A 73 -25.06 -18.50 71.53
C CYS A 73 -25.51 -19.99 71.43
N PRO A 74 -24.75 -20.90 70.77
CA PRO A 74 -24.09 -20.78 69.45
C PRO A 74 -24.07 -22.08 68.57
N THR A 75 -23.58 -21.95 67.32
CA THR A 75 -22.83 -22.94 66.48
C THR A 75 -23.39 -24.29 65.99
N SER A 76 -23.11 -24.55 64.70
CA SER A 76 -22.80 -25.85 64.04
C SER A 76 -23.94 -26.85 63.72
N ARG A 77 -23.80 -27.85 62.82
CA ARG A 77 -23.13 -27.98 61.49
C ARG A 77 -23.51 -29.36 60.91
N ALA A 78 -23.71 -29.45 59.58
CA ALA A 78 -23.71 -30.67 58.73
C ALA A 78 -24.94 -31.63 58.75
N ASP A 79 -25.09 -32.31 57.59
CA ASP A 79 -25.76 -33.60 57.33
C ASP A 79 -27.29 -33.72 57.51
N LYS A 80 -28.05 -34.51 56.72
CA LYS A 80 -27.86 -35.09 55.36
C LYS A 80 -29.21 -35.69 54.88
N GLU A 81 -29.36 -35.84 53.56
CA GLU A 81 -30.17 -36.87 52.85
C GLU A 81 -31.70 -37.00 53.03
N ASN A 82 -32.35 -37.18 51.86
CA ASN A 82 -33.55 -38.00 51.60
C ASN A 82 -34.80 -37.91 52.51
N ARG A 83 -35.87 -37.31 51.96
CA ARG A 83 -37.03 -38.13 51.55
C ARG A 83 -37.93 -37.47 50.50
N SER A 84 -38.22 -38.22 49.45
CA SER A 84 -39.32 -37.97 48.50
C SER A 84 -40.59 -38.65 49.00
N GLU A 85 -41.73 -37.96 49.02
CA GLU A 85 -43.07 -38.59 48.94
C GLU A 85 -44.13 -37.55 48.51
N LEU A 86 -45.23 -38.03 47.92
CA LEU A 86 -46.25 -37.26 47.18
C LEU A 86 -47.38 -36.71 48.10
N PRO A 87 -48.25 -35.79 47.61
CA PRO A 87 -49.06 -34.94 48.49
C PRO A 87 -50.39 -35.58 48.93
N SER A 88 -50.85 -35.21 50.12
CA SER A 88 -52.25 -35.35 50.54
C SER A 88 -52.92 -33.99 50.71
N ALA A 89 -54.13 -33.85 50.20
CA ALA A 89 -54.91 -32.63 50.29
C ALA A 89 -55.38 -32.39 51.75
N SER A 90 -55.24 -31.16 52.23
CA SER A 90 -56.01 -30.67 53.38
C SER A 90 -56.36 -29.19 53.17
N GLU A 91 -57.65 -28.90 53.28
CA GLU A 91 -58.22 -27.58 53.08
C GLU A 91 -57.76 -26.62 54.18
N LYS A 92 -57.57 -25.33 53.84
CA LYS A 92 -57.45 -24.25 54.84
C LYS A 92 -58.27 -23.03 54.43
N PRO A 93 -58.85 -22.29 55.40
CA PRO A 93 -59.89 -21.30 55.11
C PRO A 93 -59.30 -19.96 54.68
N CYS A 94 -60.06 -19.20 53.88
CA CYS A 94 -59.72 -17.83 53.52
C CYS A 94 -59.69 -16.91 54.75
N THR A 95 -58.60 -16.17 54.91
CA THR A 95 -58.55 -14.95 55.75
C THR A 95 -58.52 -13.70 54.87
N PRO A 96 -59.15 -12.59 55.28
CA PRO A 96 -59.30 -11.41 54.43
C PRO A 96 -57.97 -10.65 54.27
N LYS A 97 -57.66 -10.26 53.03
CA LYS A 97 -56.51 -9.41 52.72
C LYS A 97 -56.69 -8.02 53.34
N ARG A 98 -55.76 -7.60 54.20
CA ARG A 98 -55.58 -6.18 54.52
C ARG A 98 -55.00 -5.44 53.31
N PRO A 99 -55.42 -4.19 53.02
CA PRO A 99 -54.79 -3.39 51.98
C PRO A 99 -53.35 -3.03 52.40
N GLN A 100 -52.38 -3.38 51.57
CA GLN A 100 -51.01 -2.84 51.68
C GLN A 100 -50.99 -1.45 51.05
N VAL A 101 -50.84 -0.41 51.87
CA VAL A 101 -50.44 0.91 51.40
C VAL A 101 -48.96 0.85 51.09
N GLN A 102 -48.60 0.91 49.81
CA GLN A 102 -47.21 1.06 49.38
C GLN A 102 -46.77 2.50 49.59
N ILE A 103 -45.91 2.74 50.59
CA ILE A 103 -45.18 4.01 50.72
C ILE A 103 -43.97 3.92 49.78
N PRO A 104 -43.79 4.84 48.81
CA PRO A 104 -42.66 4.80 47.90
C PRO A 104 -41.36 5.20 48.64
N CYS A 105 -40.50 4.23 48.93
CA CYS A 105 -39.19 4.47 49.53
C CYS A 105 -38.19 5.04 48.49
N SER A 106 -38.22 6.36 48.29
CA SER A 106 -37.35 7.10 47.36
C SER A 106 -35.84 6.96 47.63
N GLY A 107 -35.44 6.55 48.84
CA GLY A 107 -34.02 6.36 49.21
C GLY A 107 -33.27 5.27 48.43
N GLY A 108 -33.97 4.38 47.70
CA GLY A 108 -33.35 3.30 46.94
C GLY A 108 -32.58 3.74 45.69
N GLN A 109 -33.06 4.77 44.98
CA GLN A 109 -32.45 5.21 43.70
C GLN A 109 -31.08 5.86 43.91
N VAL A 110 -30.97 6.81 44.84
CA VAL A 110 -29.72 7.53 45.11
C VAL A 110 -28.60 6.58 45.57
N ALA A 111 -28.93 5.52 46.31
CA ALA A 111 -27.97 4.49 46.70
C ALA A 111 -27.44 3.68 45.49
N GLY A 112 -28.31 3.39 44.50
CA GLY A 112 -27.92 2.75 43.24
C GLY A 112 -27.02 3.62 42.37
N GLU A 113 -27.37 4.90 42.20
CA GLU A 113 -26.58 5.87 41.45
C GLU A 113 -25.19 6.11 42.06
N LEU A 114 -25.10 6.20 43.39
CA LEU A 114 -23.82 6.29 44.09
C LEU A 114 -22.96 5.02 43.90
N GLY A 115 -23.59 3.86 43.75
CA GLY A 115 -22.92 2.60 43.40
C GLY A 115 -22.32 2.61 41.99
N LEU A 116 -23.10 3.04 41.00
CA LEU A 116 -22.66 3.17 39.61
C LEU A 116 -21.53 4.20 39.45
N LEU A 117 -21.64 5.36 40.11
CA LEU A 117 -20.58 6.38 40.13
C LEU A 117 -19.28 5.85 40.75
N ARG A 118 -19.34 5.12 41.87
CA ARG A 118 -18.15 4.49 42.48
C ARG A 118 -17.50 3.47 41.55
N HIS A 119 -18.29 2.64 40.87
CA HIS A 119 -17.77 1.69 39.88
C HIS A 119 -17.11 2.40 38.69
N ARG A 120 -17.71 3.49 38.19
CA ARG A 120 -17.14 4.25 37.07
C ARG A 120 -15.85 4.99 37.43
N VAL A 121 -15.76 5.57 38.63
CA VAL A 121 -14.52 6.17 39.15
C VAL A 121 -13.42 5.11 39.26
N TRP A 122 -13.70 3.95 39.88
CA TRP A 122 -12.73 2.85 39.98
C TRP A 122 -12.24 2.34 38.62
N GLN A 123 -13.13 2.28 37.62
CA GLN A 123 -12.76 1.92 36.26
C GLN A 123 -11.80 2.96 35.65
N LEU A 124 -12.11 4.24 35.78
CA LEU A 124 -11.28 5.33 35.26
C LEU A 124 -9.91 5.43 35.97
N GLU A 125 -9.84 5.13 37.27
CA GLU A 125 -8.58 5.02 38.01
C GLU A 125 -7.69 3.91 37.42
N ARG A 126 -8.28 2.77 37.02
CA ARG A 126 -7.53 1.70 36.33
C ARG A 126 -7.11 2.07 34.92
N GLU A 127 -7.98 2.74 34.15
CA GLU A 127 -7.65 3.25 32.81
C GLU A 127 -6.48 4.26 32.87
N LEU A 128 -6.48 5.17 33.86
CA LEU A 128 -5.39 6.11 34.14
C LEU A 128 -4.07 5.39 34.47
N GLU A 129 -4.10 4.38 35.34
CA GLU A 129 -2.92 3.60 35.73
C GLU A 129 -2.31 2.80 34.55
N VAL A 130 -3.14 2.32 33.62
CA VAL A 130 -2.66 1.71 32.37
C VAL A 130 -1.96 2.74 31.47
N GLU A 131 -2.54 3.93 31.27
CA GLU A 131 -1.95 4.96 30.40
C GLU A 131 -0.69 5.61 31.03
N LYS A 132 -0.57 5.65 32.37
CA LYS A 132 0.70 5.97 33.07
C LYS A 132 1.82 5.00 32.70
N ARG A 133 1.55 3.70 32.76
CA ARG A 133 2.53 2.64 32.40
C ARG A 133 2.91 2.72 30.93
N ARG A 134 1.94 3.00 30.06
CA ARG A 134 2.17 3.20 28.62
C ARG A 134 3.05 4.42 28.35
N SER A 135 2.76 5.56 28.98
CA SER A 135 3.58 6.78 28.91
C SER A 135 5.02 6.53 29.37
N ALA A 136 5.21 5.83 30.50
CA ALA A 136 6.53 5.48 31.01
C ALA A 136 7.31 4.54 30.08
N ALA A 137 6.63 3.56 29.46
CA ALA A 137 7.24 2.66 28.47
C ALA A 137 7.64 3.39 27.17
N LEU A 138 6.83 4.35 26.71
CA LEU A 138 7.16 5.21 25.57
C LEU A 138 8.35 6.13 25.86
N GLN A 139 8.39 6.77 27.03
CA GLN A 139 9.53 7.59 27.46
C GLN A 139 10.82 6.77 27.44
N LYS A 140 10.82 5.58 28.04
CA LYS A 140 11.99 4.68 28.05
C LYS A 140 12.48 4.29 26.64
N ARG A 141 11.58 4.20 25.64
CA ARG A 141 11.96 3.97 24.23
C ARG A 141 12.59 5.21 23.59
N VAL A 142 12.05 6.40 23.85
CA VAL A 142 12.62 7.69 23.40
C VAL A 142 14.03 7.83 23.94
N ASP A 143 14.22 7.68 25.25
CA ASP A 143 15.53 7.81 25.92
C ASP A 143 16.55 6.81 25.35
N GLY A 144 16.12 5.56 25.07
CA GLY A 144 16.95 4.53 24.45
C GLY A 144 17.40 4.87 23.02
N GLN A 145 16.52 5.43 22.19
CA GLN A 145 16.89 5.86 20.83
C GLN A 145 17.79 7.10 20.82
N GLU A 146 17.63 8.00 21.78
CA GLU A 146 18.53 9.16 21.93
C GLU A 146 19.93 8.72 22.38
N ALA A 147 20.03 7.75 23.29
CA ALA A 147 21.31 7.12 23.65
C ALA A 147 21.97 6.39 22.47
N GLN A 148 21.20 5.64 21.66
CA GLN A 148 21.73 4.98 20.47
C GLN A 148 22.27 6.00 19.45
N LYS A 149 21.55 7.09 19.18
CA LYS A 149 22.03 8.17 18.29
C LYS A 149 23.32 8.82 18.78
N ALA A 150 23.51 8.95 20.11
CA ALA A 150 24.75 9.46 20.67
C ALA A 150 25.94 8.50 20.45
N SER A 151 25.70 7.18 20.52
CA SER A 151 26.71 6.16 20.17
C SER A 151 27.07 6.22 18.69
N GLU A 152 26.08 6.16 17.79
CA GLU A 152 26.29 6.19 16.34
C GLU A 152 27.02 7.47 15.89
N ALA A 153 26.72 8.62 16.51
CA ALA A 153 27.44 9.87 16.25
C ALA A 153 28.92 9.81 16.66
N THR A 154 29.24 9.06 17.72
CA THR A 154 30.61 8.83 18.18
C THR A 154 31.36 7.90 17.23
N ASP A 155 30.74 6.81 16.78
CA ASP A 155 31.32 5.86 15.82
C ASP A 155 31.62 6.54 14.47
N VAL A 156 30.69 7.38 13.97
CA VAL A 156 30.88 8.19 12.76
C VAL A 156 32.02 9.21 12.93
N ALA A 157 32.21 9.76 14.14
CA ALA A 157 33.34 10.65 14.41
C ALA A 157 34.69 9.90 14.41
N GLN A 158 34.74 8.67 14.94
CA GLN A 158 35.92 7.82 14.87
C GLN A 158 36.28 7.46 13.42
N LEU A 159 35.32 6.95 12.64
CA LEU A 159 35.54 6.58 11.23
C LEU A 159 36.00 7.76 10.37
N ARG A 160 35.57 9.00 10.68
CA ARG A 160 36.08 10.21 10.03
C ARG A 160 37.56 10.47 10.33
N SER A 161 38.02 10.19 11.55
CA SER A 161 39.42 10.31 11.95
C SER A 161 40.30 9.29 11.22
N GLU A 162 39.85 8.03 11.17
CA GLU A 162 40.54 6.95 10.47
C GLU A 162 40.64 7.22 8.95
N LEU A 163 39.55 7.68 8.33
CA LEU A 163 39.52 8.00 6.90
C LEU A 163 40.35 9.25 6.55
N ALA A 164 40.51 10.19 7.48
CA ALA A 164 41.46 11.30 7.34
C ALA A 164 42.92 10.79 7.37
N SER A 165 43.24 9.89 8.31
CA SER A 165 44.56 9.25 8.42
C SER A 165 44.94 8.47 7.15
N LEU A 166 44.02 7.66 6.62
CA LEU A 166 44.21 6.91 5.36
C LEU A 166 44.45 7.84 4.17
N ARG A 167 43.76 8.99 4.10
CA ARG A 167 43.99 10.00 3.05
C ARG A 167 45.37 10.66 3.16
N THR A 168 45.88 10.91 4.36
CA THR A 168 47.25 11.40 4.55
C THR A 168 48.29 10.35 4.16
N TRP A 169 48.09 9.08 4.55
CA TRP A 169 48.96 7.98 4.16
C TRP A 169 49.00 7.77 2.64
N ALA A 170 47.85 7.77 1.96
CA ALA A 170 47.78 7.62 0.50
C ALA A 170 48.44 8.79 -0.26
N LYS A 171 48.51 9.99 0.32
CA LYS A 171 49.31 11.11 -0.23
C LYS A 171 50.80 10.86 -0.06
N GLN A 172 51.23 10.37 1.10
CA GLN A 172 52.63 10.05 1.39
C GLN A 172 53.18 9.01 0.41
N VAL A 173 52.49 7.88 0.24
CA VAL A 173 52.88 6.81 -0.70
C VAL A 173 53.03 7.32 -2.15
N ARG A 174 52.16 8.25 -2.59
CA ARG A 174 52.26 8.86 -3.92
C ARG A 174 53.50 9.77 -4.07
N LEU A 175 53.89 10.46 -3.00
CA LEU A 175 55.10 11.30 -3.00
C LEU A 175 56.37 10.45 -2.98
N GLU A 176 56.38 9.36 -2.20
CA GLU A 176 57.47 8.38 -2.17
C GLU A 176 57.66 7.73 -3.55
N HIS A 177 56.59 7.23 -4.17
CA HIS A 177 56.69 6.62 -5.50
C HIS A 177 57.10 7.63 -6.60
N ALA A 178 56.67 8.90 -6.50
CA ALA A 178 57.14 9.94 -7.42
C ALA A 178 58.63 10.25 -7.24
N ALA A 179 59.17 10.17 -6.01
CA ALA A 179 60.59 10.33 -5.73
C ALA A 179 61.43 9.13 -6.24
N GLU A 180 60.92 7.90 -6.10
CA GLU A 180 61.53 6.70 -6.69
C GLU A 180 61.64 6.83 -8.22
N GLN A 181 60.54 7.18 -8.90
CA GLN A 181 60.53 7.38 -10.35
C GLN A 181 61.50 8.47 -10.80
N ALA A 182 61.55 9.62 -10.09
CA ALA A 182 62.49 10.69 -10.38
C ALA A 182 63.97 10.24 -10.22
N THR A 183 64.24 9.39 -9.23
CA THR A 183 65.58 8.83 -8.98
C THR A 183 65.99 7.88 -10.11
N ALA A 184 65.12 6.95 -10.50
CA ALA A 184 65.38 6.02 -11.60
C ALA A 184 65.65 6.74 -12.95
N VAL A 185 64.91 7.83 -13.23
CA VAL A 185 65.15 8.67 -14.42
C VAL A 185 66.51 9.39 -14.36
N ALA A 186 66.92 9.85 -13.18
CA ALA A 186 68.23 10.48 -12.98
C ALA A 186 69.39 9.47 -13.16
N GLU A 187 69.26 8.26 -12.61
CA GLU A 187 70.24 7.18 -12.77
C GLU A 187 70.38 6.74 -14.23
N ALA A 188 69.26 6.50 -14.93
CA ALA A 188 69.27 6.18 -16.36
C ALA A 188 69.95 7.27 -17.21
N SER A 189 69.70 8.55 -16.89
CA SER A 189 70.35 9.69 -17.54
C SER A 189 71.85 9.74 -17.29
N SER A 190 72.28 9.42 -16.06
CA SER A 190 73.70 9.32 -15.68
C SER A 190 74.42 8.19 -16.44
N HIS A 191 73.83 6.99 -16.48
CA HIS A 191 74.35 5.85 -17.24
C HIS A 191 74.49 6.17 -18.73
N PHE A 192 73.52 6.87 -19.33
CA PHE A 192 73.59 7.30 -20.73
C PHE A 192 74.76 8.26 -21.00
N LEU A 193 74.98 9.24 -20.11
CA LEU A 193 76.11 10.17 -20.22
C LEU A 193 77.46 9.46 -20.03
N GLN A 194 77.56 8.54 -19.05
CA GLN A 194 78.76 7.74 -18.79
C GLN A 194 79.12 6.86 -20.00
N ALA A 195 78.12 6.19 -20.60
CA ALA A 195 78.30 5.37 -21.80
C ALA A 195 78.79 6.21 -22.99
N ARG A 196 78.23 7.41 -23.19
CA ARG A 196 78.67 8.35 -24.22
C ARG A 196 80.12 8.80 -24.01
N MET A 197 80.50 9.18 -22.78
CA MET A 197 81.87 9.57 -22.46
C MET A 197 82.89 8.45 -22.68
N ASN A 198 82.49 7.18 -22.45
CA ASN A 198 83.34 6.03 -22.74
C ASN A 198 83.46 5.77 -24.25
N ALA A 199 82.37 5.92 -25.01
CA ALA A 199 82.40 5.81 -26.47
C ALA A 199 83.35 6.84 -27.11
N ASP A 200 83.30 8.10 -26.66
CA ASP A 200 84.16 9.18 -27.15
C ASP A 200 85.66 8.92 -26.85
N LYS A 201 85.99 8.23 -25.75
CA LYS A 201 87.39 7.84 -25.43
C LYS A 201 87.95 6.77 -26.37
N HIS A 202 87.11 5.91 -26.94
CA HIS A 202 87.55 4.81 -27.80
C HIS A 202 87.73 5.20 -29.28
N THR A 203 87.40 6.44 -29.69
CA THR A 203 87.56 6.87 -31.09
C THR A 203 88.98 7.29 -31.51
N ALA A 204 89.98 7.10 -30.65
CA ALA A 204 91.38 7.51 -30.91
C ALA A 204 92.21 6.52 -31.75
N HIS A 205 91.69 5.31 -32.03
CA HIS A 205 92.34 4.34 -32.93
C HIS A 205 91.39 3.98 -34.07
N GLY A 206 91.86 4.22 -35.30
CA GLY A 206 91.07 4.07 -36.51
C GLY A 206 90.62 2.63 -36.80
N GLU A 207 89.60 2.53 -37.64
CA GLU A 207 89.06 1.29 -38.25
C GLU A 207 88.13 0.40 -37.39
N THR A 208 88.07 0.53 -36.06
CA THR A 208 87.01 -0.14 -35.26
C THR A 208 85.81 0.74 -34.90
N ALA A 209 85.96 2.07 -34.99
CA ALA A 209 84.94 3.03 -34.56
C ALA A 209 83.60 2.90 -35.31
N ASP A 210 83.59 2.52 -36.59
CA ASP A 210 82.34 2.38 -37.35
C ASP A 210 81.62 1.05 -37.10
N GLN A 211 82.34 -0.03 -36.78
CA GLN A 211 81.71 -1.26 -36.30
C GLN A 211 81.06 -1.03 -34.93
N LEU A 212 81.80 -0.43 -33.99
CA LEU A 212 81.26 -0.04 -32.67
C LEU A 212 80.07 0.92 -32.78
N ARG A 213 80.12 1.93 -33.67
CA ARG A 213 78.97 2.81 -33.93
C ARG A 213 77.78 2.07 -34.54
N HIS A 214 78.00 1.03 -35.34
CA HIS A 214 76.92 0.25 -35.94
C HIS A 214 76.30 -0.75 -34.97
N GLU A 215 77.10 -1.31 -34.08
CA GLU A 215 76.70 -2.24 -33.02
C GLU A 215 75.96 -1.51 -31.89
N LEU A 216 76.51 -0.38 -31.41
CA LEU A 216 75.84 0.51 -30.46
C LEU A 216 74.50 1.03 -31.01
N ARG A 217 74.39 1.31 -32.33
CA ARG A 217 73.10 1.64 -32.95
C ARG A 217 72.11 0.47 -32.89
N ARG A 218 72.55 -0.77 -33.14
CA ARG A 218 71.68 -1.95 -33.01
C ARG A 218 71.24 -2.18 -31.58
N GLU A 219 72.12 -2.00 -30.60
CA GLU A 219 71.78 -2.14 -29.18
C GLU A 219 70.82 -1.04 -28.71
N VAL A 220 71.06 0.22 -29.08
CA VAL A 220 70.14 1.33 -28.81
C VAL A 220 68.79 1.14 -29.51
N GLU A 221 68.77 0.61 -30.73
CA GLU A 221 67.53 0.33 -31.46
C GLU A 221 66.78 -0.88 -30.91
N ALA A 222 67.49 -1.93 -30.46
CA ALA A 222 66.91 -3.06 -29.75
C ALA A 222 66.34 -2.66 -28.38
N ALA A 223 67.08 -1.88 -27.59
CA ALA A 223 66.62 -1.32 -26.33
C ALA A 223 65.41 -0.39 -26.54
N ARG A 224 65.41 0.41 -27.61
CA ARG A 224 64.27 1.26 -27.99
C ARG A 224 63.05 0.42 -28.42
N LEU A 225 63.25 -0.73 -29.06
CA LEU A 225 62.16 -1.65 -29.41
C LEU A 225 61.60 -2.37 -28.18
N LEU A 226 62.45 -2.86 -27.28
CA LEU A 226 62.04 -3.41 -25.99
C LEU A 226 61.25 -2.39 -25.17
N HIS A 227 61.81 -1.19 -24.99
CA HIS A 227 61.15 -0.11 -24.24
C HIS A 227 59.83 0.35 -24.92
N LYS A 228 59.76 0.32 -26.25
CA LYS A 228 58.51 0.59 -26.97
C LYS A 228 57.45 -0.50 -26.73
N GLU A 229 57.86 -1.76 -26.60
CA GLU A 229 56.94 -2.85 -26.30
C GLU A 229 56.54 -2.87 -24.80
N GLU A 230 57.46 -2.55 -23.88
CA GLU A 230 57.14 -2.27 -22.47
C GLU A 230 56.11 -1.14 -22.35
N ILE A 231 56.32 -0.01 -23.04
CA ILE A 231 55.33 1.08 -23.11
C ILE A 231 54.03 0.57 -23.73
N ARG A 232 54.06 -0.29 -24.75
CA ARG A 232 52.84 -0.82 -25.39
C ARG A 232 52.05 -1.74 -24.44
N VAL A 233 52.74 -2.60 -23.69
CA VAL A 233 52.16 -3.47 -22.66
C VAL A 233 51.61 -2.62 -21.52
N ALA A 234 52.40 -1.70 -20.95
CA ALA A 234 51.95 -0.80 -19.89
C ALA A 234 50.78 0.09 -20.32
N THR A 235 50.75 0.54 -21.58
CA THR A 235 49.61 1.30 -22.14
C THR A 235 48.38 0.42 -22.34
N ALA A 236 48.55 -0.85 -22.74
CA ALA A 236 47.44 -1.80 -22.85
C ALA A 236 46.89 -2.18 -21.47
N GLU A 237 47.74 -2.38 -20.47
CA GLU A 237 47.34 -2.60 -19.07
C GLU A 237 46.67 -1.37 -18.47
N LEU A 238 47.21 -0.16 -18.68
CA LEU A 238 46.56 1.10 -18.29
C LEU A 238 45.22 1.30 -19.01
N SER A 239 45.09 0.93 -20.28
CA SER A 239 43.82 1.01 -21.01
C SER A 239 42.79 -0.04 -20.53
N ALA A 240 43.23 -1.25 -20.18
CA ALA A 240 42.40 -2.27 -19.54
C ALA A 240 41.97 -1.86 -18.12
N GLN A 241 42.86 -1.21 -17.36
CA GLN A 241 42.53 -0.62 -16.06
C GLN A 241 41.59 0.58 -16.22
N HIS A 242 41.80 1.44 -17.21
CA HIS A 242 40.93 2.59 -17.48
C HIS A 242 39.52 2.15 -17.84
N THR A 243 39.36 1.21 -18.77
CA THR A 243 38.05 0.64 -19.13
C THR A 243 37.39 -0.14 -17.98
N SER A 244 38.18 -0.83 -17.14
CA SER A 244 37.68 -1.45 -15.89
C SER A 244 37.24 -0.41 -14.85
N ASN A 245 37.90 0.76 -14.80
CA ASN A 245 37.54 1.85 -13.93
C ASN A 245 36.33 2.63 -14.45
N GLU A 246 36.24 2.91 -15.76
CA GLU A 246 35.04 3.47 -16.41
C GLU A 246 33.82 2.58 -16.18
N LEU A 247 33.93 1.26 -16.38
CA LEU A 247 32.84 0.32 -16.07
C LEU A 247 32.47 0.30 -14.58
N ARG A 248 33.43 0.52 -13.67
CA ARG A 248 33.16 0.66 -12.22
C ARG A 248 32.51 2.00 -11.88
N GLU A 249 32.90 3.09 -12.54
CA GLU A 249 32.31 4.41 -12.38
C GLU A 249 30.89 4.46 -12.97
N GLU A 250 30.64 3.80 -14.11
CA GLU A 250 29.30 3.60 -14.67
C GLU A 250 28.43 2.73 -13.75
N LEU A 251 28.95 1.61 -13.21
CA LEU A 251 28.21 0.81 -12.23
C LEU A 251 27.91 1.61 -10.95
N ALA A 252 28.87 2.39 -10.45
CA ALA A 252 28.68 3.24 -9.28
C ALA A 252 27.66 4.36 -9.55
N ALA A 253 27.70 4.98 -10.73
CA ALA A 253 26.72 5.99 -11.14
C ALA A 253 25.32 5.40 -11.32
N ALA A 254 25.20 4.21 -11.90
CA ALA A 254 23.95 3.47 -12.01
C ALA A 254 23.40 3.06 -10.64
N GLU A 255 24.26 2.65 -9.71
CA GLU A 255 23.90 2.30 -8.33
C GLU A 255 23.46 3.54 -7.53
N VAL A 256 24.16 4.67 -7.65
CA VAL A 256 23.73 5.96 -7.06
C VAL A 256 22.40 6.42 -7.66
N CYS A 257 22.18 6.26 -8.97
CA CYS A 257 20.90 6.56 -9.61
C CYS A 257 19.77 5.64 -9.11
N ARG A 258 20.05 4.35 -8.94
CA ARG A 258 19.12 3.36 -8.36
C ARG A 258 18.74 3.73 -6.93
N GLN A 259 19.73 4.04 -6.09
CA GLN A 259 19.52 4.48 -4.71
C GLN A 259 18.71 5.78 -4.65
N SER A 260 19.03 6.79 -5.47
CA SER A 260 18.27 8.05 -5.54
C SER A 260 16.81 7.85 -6.01
N CYS A 261 16.56 6.92 -6.95
CA CYS A 261 15.20 6.54 -7.33
C CYS A 261 14.46 5.80 -6.20
N GLU A 262 15.15 4.98 -5.42
CA GLU A 262 14.59 4.22 -4.31
C GLU A 262 14.28 5.14 -3.10
N GLU A 263 15.17 6.08 -2.78
CA GLU A 263 14.93 7.18 -1.83
C GLU A 263 13.73 8.04 -2.27
N SER A 264 13.64 8.40 -3.55
CA SER A 264 12.51 9.18 -4.09
C SER A 264 11.18 8.42 -3.97
N ARG A 265 11.19 7.09 -4.18
CA ARG A 265 10.01 6.23 -3.98
C ARG A 265 9.66 6.07 -2.51
N GLN A 266 10.64 5.97 -1.62
CA GLN A 266 10.40 5.95 -0.17
C GLN A 266 9.81 7.29 0.28
N LYS A 267 10.37 8.42 -0.15
CA LYS A 267 9.84 9.75 0.15
C LYS A 267 8.38 9.91 -0.30
N ALA A 268 8.05 9.50 -1.53
CA ALA A 268 6.68 9.55 -2.04
C ALA A 268 5.69 8.69 -1.22
N ARG A 269 6.12 7.49 -0.75
CA ARG A 269 5.31 6.66 0.15
C ARG A 269 5.12 7.30 1.53
N LEU A 270 6.15 7.94 2.07
CA LEU A 270 6.07 8.64 3.35
C LEU A 270 5.16 9.87 3.26
N GLU A 271 5.23 10.63 2.16
CA GLU A 271 4.29 11.72 1.88
C GLU A 271 2.85 11.18 1.76
N GLU A 272 2.63 10.01 1.13
CA GLU A 272 1.31 9.36 1.07
C GLU A 272 0.80 8.90 2.46
N GLU A 273 1.68 8.35 3.31
CA GLU A 273 1.36 7.96 4.69
C GLU A 273 1.04 9.17 5.59
N GLU A 274 1.80 10.28 5.47
CA GLU A 274 1.51 11.53 6.19
C GLU A 274 0.15 12.11 5.79
N LEU A 275 -0.19 12.06 4.49
CA LEU A 275 -1.48 12.54 4.00
C LEU A 275 -2.64 11.70 4.50
N GLU A 276 -2.54 10.36 4.56
CA GLU A 276 -3.61 9.54 5.13
C GLU A 276 -3.69 9.67 6.67
N ALA A 277 -2.58 9.96 7.36
CA ALA A 277 -2.59 10.30 8.79
C ALA A 277 -3.33 11.64 9.07
N ILE A 278 -3.03 12.70 8.31
CA ILE A 278 -3.73 14.00 8.39
C ILE A 278 -5.21 13.85 8.01
N SER A 279 -5.50 13.12 6.94
CA SER A 279 -6.85 12.73 6.50
C SER A 279 -7.62 12.00 7.62
N THR A 280 -6.96 11.11 8.35
CA THR A 280 -7.55 10.38 9.49
C THR A 280 -7.83 11.30 10.68
N LEU A 281 -6.88 12.18 11.06
CA LEU A 281 -7.08 13.16 12.13
C LEU A 281 -8.27 14.09 11.84
N LEU A 282 -8.33 14.66 10.64
CA LEU A 282 -9.45 15.50 10.21
C LEU A 282 -10.79 14.75 10.24
N ARG A 283 -10.83 13.47 9.83
CA ARG A 283 -12.04 12.64 9.97
C ARG A 283 -12.44 12.47 11.44
N THR A 284 -11.48 12.27 12.36
CA THR A 284 -11.80 12.12 13.79
C THR A 284 -12.32 13.40 14.43
N GLU A 285 -11.77 14.57 14.10
CA GLU A 285 -12.26 15.87 14.59
C GLU A 285 -13.67 16.16 14.07
N VAL A 286 -13.95 15.90 12.79
CA VAL A 286 -15.30 16.03 12.22
C VAL A 286 -16.30 15.14 12.97
N ILE A 287 -15.96 13.87 13.23
CA ILE A 287 -16.82 12.95 13.99
C ILE A 287 -17.03 13.42 15.44
N GLN A 288 -16.02 14.01 16.08
CA GLN A 288 -16.17 14.59 17.43
C GLN A 288 -17.08 15.82 17.41
N SER A 289 -16.93 16.69 16.43
CA SER A 289 -17.79 17.87 16.23
C SER A 289 -19.25 17.49 15.96
N GLU A 290 -19.50 16.49 15.10
CA GLU A 290 -20.84 15.95 14.84
C GLU A 290 -21.47 15.35 16.11
N LYS A 291 -20.70 14.62 16.92
CA LYS A 291 -21.18 14.11 18.22
C LYS A 291 -21.53 15.23 19.20
N ALA A 292 -20.68 16.25 19.31
CA ALA A 292 -20.96 17.42 20.16
C ALA A 292 -22.23 18.16 19.72
N MET A 293 -22.41 18.38 18.41
CA MET A 293 -23.65 18.94 17.85
C MET A 293 -24.87 18.05 18.10
N HIS A 294 -24.73 16.72 18.05
CA HIS A 294 -25.85 15.81 18.33
C HIS A 294 -26.27 15.86 19.81
N VAL A 295 -25.32 15.86 20.74
CA VAL A 295 -25.59 16.04 22.17
C VAL A 295 -26.28 17.38 22.43
N ALA A 296 -25.77 18.48 21.87
CA ALA A 296 -26.39 19.80 22.01
C ALA A 296 -27.83 19.85 21.44
N ARG A 297 -28.13 19.13 20.35
CA ARG A 297 -29.50 19.00 19.83
C ARG A 297 -30.40 18.21 20.78
N MET A 298 -29.90 17.11 21.37
CA MET A 298 -30.66 16.32 22.34
C MET A 298 -30.97 17.12 23.61
N GLU A 299 -30.00 17.83 24.17
CA GLU A 299 -30.21 18.72 25.33
C GLU A 299 -31.24 19.80 25.04
N ASN A 300 -31.18 20.41 23.86
CA ASN A 300 -32.15 21.42 23.44
C ASN A 300 -33.56 20.80 23.22
N GLN A 301 -33.65 19.59 22.67
CA GLN A 301 -34.91 18.86 22.54
C GLN A 301 -35.54 18.54 23.90
N VAL A 302 -34.74 18.13 24.89
CA VAL A 302 -35.20 17.90 26.27
C VAL A 302 -35.72 19.20 26.90
N ARG A 303 -34.99 20.32 26.76
CA ARG A 303 -35.46 21.64 27.22
C ARG A 303 -36.76 22.06 26.53
N CYS A 304 -36.87 21.88 25.21
CA CYS A 304 -38.11 22.17 24.49
C CYS A 304 -39.29 21.30 24.95
N GLN A 305 -39.05 20.06 25.39
CA GLN A 305 -40.10 19.22 25.95
C GLN A 305 -40.51 19.70 27.35
N GLN A 306 -39.55 19.98 28.24
CA GLN A 306 -39.82 20.55 29.57
C GLN A 306 -40.66 21.84 29.50
N VAL A 307 -40.37 22.74 28.54
CA VAL A 307 -41.17 23.96 28.31
C VAL A 307 -42.60 23.67 27.82
N LYS A 308 -42.81 22.59 27.05
CA LYS A 308 -44.17 22.15 26.67
C LYS A 308 -44.92 21.57 27.86
N ASP A 309 -44.27 20.73 28.64
CA ASP A 309 -44.87 20.07 29.81
C ASP A 309 -45.27 21.13 30.86
N LEU A 310 -44.44 22.15 31.08
CA LEU A 310 -44.77 23.31 31.92
C LEU A 310 -45.97 24.10 31.39
N ARG A 311 -46.01 24.42 30.09
CA ARG A 311 -47.16 25.13 29.48
C ARG A 311 -48.45 24.32 29.50
N GLN A 312 -48.37 23.00 29.40
CA GLN A 312 -49.53 22.14 29.56
C GLN A 312 -50.03 22.20 31.00
N LYS A 313 -49.15 22.14 31.99
CA LYS A 313 -49.50 22.28 33.41
C LYS A 313 -50.11 23.65 33.72
N GLU A 314 -49.55 24.74 33.19
CA GLU A 314 -50.14 26.10 33.28
C GLU A 314 -51.56 26.15 32.68
N ALA A 315 -51.80 25.45 31.56
CA ALA A 315 -53.12 25.40 30.93
C ALA A 315 -54.13 24.54 31.73
N GLU A 316 -53.68 23.45 32.34
CA GLU A 316 -54.49 22.61 33.25
C GLU A 316 -54.86 23.38 34.52
N GLU A 317 -53.91 24.09 35.14
CA GLU A 317 -54.14 24.96 36.30
C GLU A 317 -55.08 26.13 35.96
N GLN A 318 -54.95 26.75 34.79
CA GLN A 318 -55.88 27.80 34.33
C GLN A 318 -57.29 27.24 34.07
N GLN A 319 -57.42 26.03 33.51
CA GLN A 319 -58.72 25.40 33.29
C GLN A 319 -59.43 25.06 34.62
N GLU A 320 -58.68 24.61 35.64
CA GLU A 320 -59.20 24.43 37.00
C GLU A 320 -59.67 25.76 37.60
N TYR A 321 -58.88 26.82 37.45
CA TYR A 321 -59.24 28.18 37.91
C TYR A 321 -60.53 28.69 37.25
N ASP A 322 -60.67 28.51 35.92
CA ASP A 322 -61.86 28.94 35.18
C ASP A 322 -63.11 28.12 35.59
N SER A 323 -62.95 26.83 35.89
CA SER A 323 -64.03 25.99 36.45
C SER A 323 -64.48 26.49 37.82
N LEU A 324 -63.53 26.81 38.70
CA LEU A 324 -63.81 27.38 40.03
C LEU A 324 -64.46 28.77 39.94
N ALA A 325 -64.11 29.56 38.93
CA ALA A 325 -64.75 30.86 38.67
C ALA A 325 -66.22 30.71 38.25
N LEU A 326 -66.53 29.74 37.39
CA LEU A 326 -67.91 29.41 37.00
C LEU A 326 -68.76 28.95 38.19
N ASP A 327 -68.22 28.07 39.05
CA ASP A 327 -68.90 27.67 40.27
C ASP A 327 -69.08 28.86 41.23
N ARG A 328 -68.08 29.74 41.39
CA ARG A 328 -68.22 30.96 42.22
C ARG A 328 -69.38 31.85 41.77
N ASP A 329 -69.59 32.02 40.46
CA ASP A 329 -70.69 32.82 39.94
C ASP A 329 -72.05 32.10 40.08
N ARG A 330 -72.06 30.77 40.00
CA ARG A 330 -73.23 29.93 40.31
C ARG A 330 -73.61 30.02 41.80
N TRP A 331 -72.63 30.06 42.68
CA TRP A 331 -72.79 30.24 44.14
C TRP A 331 -73.33 31.63 44.51
N ARG A 332 -72.95 32.70 43.78
CA ARG A 332 -73.52 34.05 43.98
C ARG A 332 -75.03 34.12 43.77
N VAL A 333 -75.60 33.25 42.92
CA VAL A 333 -77.06 33.17 42.70
C VAL A 333 -77.76 32.49 43.88
N CYS A 334 -77.10 31.55 44.55
CA CYS A 334 -77.65 30.83 45.72
C CYS A 334 -77.44 31.57 47.06
N SER A 335 -76.45 32.48 47.17
CA SER A 335 -76.11 33.14 48.45
C SER A 335 -77.18 34.12 48.96
N ALA A 336 -78.20 34.45 48.16
CA ALA A 336 -79.29 35.35 48.55
C ALA A 336 -80.21 34.81 49.67
N SER A 337 -80.07 33.53 50.07
CA SER A 337 -80.90 32.91 51.12
C SER A 337 -80.12 32.36 52.33
N MET A 338 -78.82 32.65 52.48
CA MET A 338 -78.00 32.11 53.57
C MET A 338 -77.49 33.20 54.52
N GLY A 339 -77.63 32.95 55.83
CA GLY A 339 -77.47 33.96 56.89
C GLY A 339 -76.03 34.40 57.20
N GLU A 340 -75.92 35.44 58.02
CA GLU A 340 -74.70 36.25 58.24
C GLU A 340 -73.41 35.48 58.57
N ASN A 341 -73.50 34.34 59.26
CA ASN A 341 -72.32 33.51 59.58
C ASN A 341 -71.64 32.98 58.31
N TYR A 342 -72.41 32.60 57.29
CA TYR A 342 -71.87 32.10 56.02
C TYR A 342 -71.10 33.18 55.26
N HIS A 343 -71.52 34.44 55.40
CA HIS A 343 -70.88 35.56 54.74
C HIS A 343 -69.46 35.84 55.27
N ARG A 344 -69.18 35.51 56.55
CA ARG A 344 -67.83 35.59 57.13
C ARG A 344 -66.89 34.51 56.61
N GLU A 345 -67.36 33.27 56.46
CA GLU A 345 -66.55 32.17 55.92
C GLU A 345 -66.18 32.43 54.45
N VAL A 346 -67.12 32.93 53.65
CA VAL A 346 -66.84 33.34 52.27
C VAL A 346 -65.82 34.48 52.21
N LEU A 347 -65.93 35.50 53.06
CA LEU A 347 -64.96 36.60 53.11
C LEU A 347 -63.56 36.14 53.56
N ALA A 348 -63.47 35.19 54.49
CA ALA A 348 -62.20 34.59 54.91
C ALA A 348 -61.54 33.81 53.76
N ALA A 349 -62.28 32.93 53.09
CA ALA A 349 -61.78 32.19 51.93
C ALA A 349 -61.38 33.12 50.76
N GLN A 350 -62.10 34.23 50.57
CA GLN A 350 -61.80 35.22 49.54
C GLN A 350 -60.53 36.03 49.88
N LEU A 351 -60.23 36.23 51.17
CA LEU A 351 -58.97 36.83 51.64
C LEU A 351 -57.79 35.87 51.45
N GLU A 352 -57.95 34.58 51.77
CA GLU A 352 -56.90 33.56 51.53
C GLU A 352 -56.56 33.42 50.03
N LEU A 353 -57.58 33.44 49.15
CA LEU A 353 -57.39 33.46 47.70
C LEU A 353 -56.67 34.73 47.21
N SER A 354 -56.96 35.89 47.81
CA SER A 354 -56.25 37.14 47.54
C SER A 354 -54.77 37.05 47.90
N VAL A 355 -54.43 36.49 49.07
CA VAL A 355 -53.04 36.31 49.53
C VAL A 355 -52.29 35.35 48.60
N ARG A 356 -52.86 34.17 48.29
CA ARG A 356 -52.24 33.21 47.37
C ARG A 356 -51.99 33.79 45.97
N ASN A 357 -52.94 34.55 45.42
CA ASN A 357 -52.76 35.20 44.12
C ASN A 357 -51.64 36.24 44.15
N GLN A 358 -51.42 36.91 45.29
CA GLN A 358 -50.31 37.85 45.46
C GLN A 358 -48.96 37.12 45.57
N GLU A 359 -48.89 36.01 46.30
CA GLU A 359 -47.70 35.14 46.39
C GLU A 359 -47.30 34.57 45.01
N VAL A 360 -48.28 34.03 44.25
CA VAL A 360 -48.05 33.53 42.88
C VAL A 360 -47.57 34.65 41.95
N SER A 361 -48.17 35.85 42.05
CA SER A 361 -47.74 37.01 41.25
C SER A 361 -46.30 37.45 41.56
N GLN A 362 -45.88 37.38 42.84
CA GLN A 362 -44.50 37.64 43.24
C GLN A 362 -43.53 36.58 42.70
N ALA A 363 -43.84 35.28 42.86
CA ALA A 363 -43.04 34.19 42.31
C ALA A 363 -42.90 34.28 40.78
N CYS A 364 -43.96 34.64 40.06
CA CYS A 364 -43.90 34.89 38.61
C CYS A 364 -43.03 36.10 38.24
N ALA A 365 -42.96 37.13 39.08
CA ALA A 365 -42.09 38.29 38.85
C ALA A 365 -40.61 37.93 39.08
N GLU A 366 -40.31 37.14 40.11
CA GLU A 366 -38.96 36.63 40.39
C GLU A 366 -38.47 35.71 39.26
N LEU A 367 -39.27 34.73 38.82
CA LEU A 367 -38.92 33.86 37.69
C LEU A 367 -38.69 34.62 36.38
N ARG A 368 -39.44 35.72 36.12
CA ARG A 368 -39.19 36.59 34.96
C ARG A 368 -37.87 37.36 35.09
N SER A 369 -37.53 37.81 36.30
CA SER A 369 -36.23 38.44 36.59
C SER A 369 -35.08 37.47 36.32
N GLU A 370 -35.16 36.24 36.86
CA GLU A 370 -34.16 35.19 36.64
C GLU A 370 -34.01 34.82 35.15
N LEU A 371 -35.13 34.67 34.43
CA LEU A 371 -35.10 34.40 32.99
C LEU A 371 -34.40 35.52 32.22
N THR A 372 -34.68 36.78 32.56
CA THR A 372 -34.06 37.95 31.92
C THR A 372 -32.55 38.02 32.21
N ALA A 373 -32.13 37.66 33.44
CA ALA A 373 -30.72 37.56 33.79
C ALA A 373 -30.01 36.42 33.02
N ALA A 374 -30.65 35.25 32.90
CA ALA A 374 -30.12 34.13 32.14
C ALA A 374 -30.00 34.45 30.63
N GLU A 375 -30.97 35.17 30.05
CA GLU A 375 -30.87 35.65 28.66
C GLU A 375 -29.71 36.65 28.48
N ALA A 376 -29.45 37.52 29.47
CA ALA A 376 -28.32 38.44 29.46
C ALA A 376 -26.96 37.71 29.50
N GLU A 377 -26.84 36.58 30.20
CA GLU A 377 -25.63 35.75 30.20
C GLU A 377 -25.44 34.92 28.90
N VAL A 378 -26.55 34.46 28.29
CA VAL A 378 -26.51 33.64 27.07
C VAL A 378 -26.16 34.47 25.82
N ASN A 379 -26.57 35.75 25.76
CA ASN A 379 -26.34 36.58 24.57
C ASN A 379 -24.83 36.78 24.22
N PRO A 380 -23.91 37.09 25.17
CA PRO A 380 -22.47 37.12 24.90
C PRO A 380 -21.91 35.80 24.38
N LEU A 381 -22.41 34.66 24.86
CA LEU A 381 -21.99 33.33 24.39
C LEU A 381 -22.46 33.06 22.95
N ARG A 382 -23.67 33.53 22.59
CA ARG A 382 -24.18 33.46 21.21
C ARG A 382 -23.31 34.29 20.26
N THR A 383 -22.85 35.48 20.66
CA THR A 383 -21.93 36.30 19.85
C THR A 383 -20.59 35.61 19.65
N LYS A 384 -19.97 35.10 20.73
CA LYS A 384 -18.71 34.32 20.63
C LYS A 384 -18.84 33.09 19.73
N LEU A 385 -19.99 32.40 19.76
CA LEU A 385 -20.25 31.26 18.88
C LEU A 385 -20.33 31.67 17.39
N GLN A 386 -20.85 32.86 17.09
CA GLN A 386 -20.85 33.41 15.72
C GLN A 386 -19.45 33.80 15.26
N GLU A 387 -18.62 34.39 16.14
CA GLU A 387 -17.22 34.71 15.86
C GLU A 387 -16.41 33.45 15.53
N VAL A 388 -16.47 32.43 16.41
CA VAL A 388 -15.83 31.12 16.19
C VAL A 388 -16.35 30.42 14.93
N SER A 389 -17.65 30.56 14.60
CA SER A 389 -18.20 30.04 13.35
C SER A 389 -17.65 30.77 12.11
N GLY A 390 -17.30 32.05 12.23
CA GLY A 390 -16.65 32.84 11.18
C GLY A 390 -15.20 32.40 10.98
N GLU A 391 -14.43 32.27 12.05
CA GLU A 391 -13.05 31.78 12.03
C GLU A 391 -12.95 30.37 11.44
N ASN A 392 -13.84 29.46 11.87
CA ASN A 392 -13.89 28.10 11.34
C ASN A 392 -14.27 28.07 9.85
N SER A 393 -15.09 29.02 9.38
CA SER A 393 -15.39 29.17 7.95
C SER A 393 -14.17 29.62 7.14
N SER A 394 -13.30 30.46 7.73
CA SER A 394 -12.02 30.85 7.14
C SER A 394 -11.05 29.66 7.05
N LEU A 395 -10.87 28.92 8.15
CA LEU A 395 -10.04 27.71 8.20
C LEU A 395 -10.52 26.62 7.22
N LEU A 396 -11.84 26.47 7.04
CA LEU A 396 -12.43 25.58 6.03
C LEU A 396 -12.23 26.07 4.58
N HIS A 397 -11.93 27.35 4.35
CA HIS A 397 -11.55 27.86 3.03
C HIS A 397 -10.05 27.65 2.77
N GLU A 398 -9.19 27.94 3.76
CA GLU A 398 -7.76 27.69 3.70
C GLU A 398 -7.45 26.18 3.53
N GLY A 399 -8.10 25.34 4.33
CA GLY A 399 -8.06 23.88 4.20
C GLY A 399 -8.72 23.32 2.93
N ARG A 400 -9.38 24.14 2.11
CA ARG A 400 -9.76 23.80 0.72
C ARG A 400 -8.65 24.19 -0.26
N SER A 401 -8.10 25.40 -0.15
CA SER A 401 -6.95 25.87 -0.94
C SER A 401 -5.75 24.93 -0.83
N LEU A 402 -5.38 24.51 0.39
CA LEU A 402 -4.30 23.56 0.62
C LEU A 402 -4.57 22.18 0.00
N ARG A 403 -5.83 21.72 -0.01
CA ARG A 403 -6.22 20.47 -0.67
C ARG A 403 -6.14 20.56 -2.20
N GLU A 404 -6.50 21.70 -2.78
CA GLU A 404 -6.37 21.93 -4.23
C GLU A 404 -4.90 22.00 -4.66
N GLN A 405 -4.04 22.69 -3.89
CA GLN A 405 -2.60 22.71 -4.09
C GLN A 405 -1.99 21.31 -4.02
N LEU A 406 -2.35 20.53 -2.99
CA LEU A 406 -1.89 19.16 -2.82
C LEU A 406 -2.30 18.26 -4.00
N VAL A 407 -3.54 18.36 -4.47
CA VAL A 407 -4.03 17.58 -5.62
C VAL A 407 -3.25 17.91 -6.90
N GLU A 408 -2.86 19.18 -7.11
CA GLU A 408 -2.05 19.54 -8.27
C GLU A 408 -0.59 19.05 -8.13
N SER A 409 0.00 19.13 -6.93
CA SER A 409 1.31 18.53 -6.64
C SER A 409 1.33 17.02 -6.88
N LEU A 410 0.29 16.29 -6.48
CA LEU A 410 0.16 14.84 -6.74
C LEU A 410 0.00 14.54 -8.24
N ARG A 411 -0.72 15.38 -9.00
CA ARG A 411 -0.79 15.27 -10.48
C ARG A 411 0.55 15.55 -11.14
N GLU A 412 1.34 16.49 -10.62
CA GLU A 412 2.70 16.74 -11.12
C GLU A 412 3.63 15.56 -10.80
N ALA A 413 3.59 15.03 -9.58
CA ALA A 413 4.32 13.82 -9.19
C ALA A 413 3.96 12.62 -10.08
N SER A 414 2.67 12.40 -10.37
CA SER A 414 2.21 11.36 -11.30
C SER A 414 2.76 11.57 -12.72
N ARG A 415 2.69 12.80 -13.26
CA ARG A 415 3.24 13.13 -14.59
C ARG A 415 4.76 12.91 -14.65
N ASN A 416 5.48 13.13 -13.55
CA ASN A 416 6.91 12.84 -13.44
C ASN A 416 7.19 11.33 -13.31
N GLY A 417 6.33 10.58 -12.60
CA GLY A 417 6.35 9.13 -12.57
C GLY A 417 6.20 8.49 -13.95
N ASP A 418 5.24 8.95 -14.74
CA ASP A 418 5.03 8.50 -16.14
C ASP A 418 6.27 8.77 -17.01
N ARG A 419 6.88 9.96 -16.88
CA ARG A 419 8.13 10.33 -17.59
C ARG A 419 9.31 9.43 -17.19
N LEU A 420 9.44 9.10 -15.91
CA LEU A 420 10.47 8.17 -15.43
C LEU A 420 10.21 6.75 -15.92
N LEU A 421 8.95 6.30 -15.99
CA LEU A 421 8.59 4.98 -16.53
C LEU A 421 8.96 4.86 -18.01
N VAL A 422 8.59 5.84 -18.84
CA VAL A 422 8.97 5.90 -20.26
C VAL A 422 10.50 5.95 -20.43
N SER A 423 11.21 6.63 -19.54
CA SER A 423 12.68 6.69 -19.57
C SER A 423 13.31 5.35 -19.19
N TRP A 424 12.75 4.67 -18.19
CA TRP A 424 13.17 3.32 -17.77
C TRP A 424 12.91 2.28 -18.87
N GLU A 425 11.77 2.32 -19.55
CA GLU A 425 11.47 1.45 -20.69
C GLU A 425 12.47 1.65 -21.84
N ARG A 426 12.90 2.89 -22.12
CA ARG A 426 13.96 3.17 -23.09
C ARG A 426 15.32 2.61 -22.66
N CYS A 427 15.72 2.80 -21.40
CA CYS A 427 16.96 2.22 -20.86
C CYS A 427 16.94 0.69 -20.91
N ARG A 428 15.78 0.07 -20.65
CA ARG A 428 15.59 -1.37 -20.77
C ARG A 428 15.74 -1.84 -22.22
N ALA A 429 15.08 -1.18 -23.18
CA ALA A 429 15.20 -1.50 -24.59
C ALA A 429 16.66 -1.40 -25.08
N ALA A 430 17.38 -0.34 -24.69
CA ALA A 430 18.80 -0.19 -24.99
C ALA A 430 19.68 -1.28 -24.34
N SER A 431 19.34 -1.74 -23.13
CA SER A 431 20.02 -2.87 -22.48
C SER A 431 19.77 -4.20 -23.19
N GLU A 432 18.55 -4.43 -23.69
CA GLU A 432 18.19 -5.58 -24.52
C GLU A 432 18.95 -5.55 -25.86
N GLU A 433 19.07 -4.38 -26.53
CA GLU A 433 19.89 -4.18 -27.73
C GLU A 433 21.39 -4.45 -27.48
N VAL A 434 21.96 -3.93 -26.38
CA VAL A 434 23.35 -4.20 -25.98
C VAL A 434 23.58 -5.70 -25.68
N SER A 435 22.57 -6.40 -25.16
CA SER A 435 22.63 -7.85 -24.96
C SER A 435 22.70 -8.61 -26.29
N CYS A 436 21.90 -8.21 -27.28
CA CYS A 436 21.95 -8.76 -28.65
C CYS A 436 23.32 -8.51 -29.30
N LEU A 437 23.85 -7.29 -29.24
CA LEU A 437 25.17 -6.96 -29.78
C LEU A 437 26.31 -7.74 -29.10
N LYS A 438 26.19 -8.05 -27.80
CA LYS A 438 27.14 -8.93 -27.09
C LYS A 438 27.07 -10.38 -27.59
N ALA A 439 25.88 -10.88 -27.93
CA ALA A 439 25.71 -12.22 -28.50
C ALA A 439 26.29 -12.29 -29.93
N GLU A 440 26.01 -11.30 -30.77
CA GLU A 440 26.60 -11.18 -32.12
C GLU A 440 28.14 -11.10 -32.06
N LEU A 441 28.70 -10.31 -31.13
CA LEU A 441 30.15 -10.23 -30.92
C LEU A 441 30.76 -11.54 -30.40
N ALA A 442 30.01 -12.33 -29.62
CA ALA A 442 30.46 -13.66 -29.19
C ALA A 442 30.49 -14.65 -30.37
N GLN A 443 29.43 -14.69 -31.18
CA GLN A 443 29.38 -15.50 -32.39
C GLN A 443 30.51 -15.12 -33.37
N ALA A 444 30.73 -13.83 -33.62
CA ALA A 444 31.81 -13.38 -34.50
C ALA A 444 33.22 -13.76 -33.99
N ARG A 445 33.40 -13.94 -32.67
CA ARG A 445 34.66 -14.46 -32.10
C ARG A 445 34.81 -15.96 -32.29
N GLU A 446 33.73 -16.71 -32.26
CA GLU A 446 33.69 -18.15 -32.53
C GLU A 446 34.02 -18.41 -34.01
N GLU A 447 33.38 -17.69 -34.94
CA GLU A 447 33.69 -17.75 -36.38
C GLU A 447 35.16 -17.39 -36.69
N VAL A 448 35.73 -16.38 -36.00
CA VAL A 448 37.17 -16.04 -36.12
C VAL A 448 38.07 -17.13 -35.55
N ALA A 449 37.64 -17.86 -34.51
CA ALA A 449 38.40 -18.99 -33.96
C ALA A 449 38.41 -20.18 -34.93
N GLU A 450 37.27 -20.55 -35.52
CA GLU A 450 37.19 -21.61 -36.54
C GLU A 450 38.09 -21.30 -37.74
N VAL A 451 38.07 -20.06 -38.24
CA VAL A 451 38.95 -19.62 -39.34
C VAL A 451 40.43 -19.68 -38.94
N ALA A 452 40.76 -19.38 -37.69
CA ALA A 452 42.13 -19.48 -37.19
C ALA A 452 42.61 -20.95 -37.10
N GLU A 453 41.76 -21.88 -36.63
CA GLU A 453 42.07 -23.31 -36.60
C GLU A 453 42.27 -23.88 -38.01
N ALA A 454 41.37 -23.57 -38.96
CA ALA A 454 41.51 -23.96 -40.36
C ALA A 454 42.82 -23.44 -40.99
N LEU A 455 43.23 -22.21 -40.66
CA LEU A 455 44.50 -21.64 -41.12
C LEU A 455 45.73 -22.35 -40.53
N VAL A 456 45.64 -22.82 -39.28
CA VAL A 456 46.70 -23.63 -38.65
C VAL A 456 46.78 -25.02 -39.30
N GLU A 457 45.65 -25.63 -39.63
CA GLU A 457 45.64 -26.92 -40.34
C GLU A 457 46.25 -26.81 -41.75
N GLU A 458 45.85 -25.81 -42.54
CA GLU A 458 46.45 -25.50 -43.85
C GLU A 458 47.97 -25.26 -43.75
N GLN A 459 48.44 -24.52 -42.73
CA GLN A 459 49.87 -24.34 -42.49
C GLN A 459 50.60 -25.64 -42.12
N SER A 460 49.92 -26.55 -41.40
CA SER A 460 50.42 -27.88 -41.10
C SER A 460 50.55 -28.73 -42.37
N GLN A 461 49.48 -28.82 -43.18
CA GLN A 461 49.48 -29.55 -44.46
C GLN A 461 50.54 -29.01 -45.44
N ALA A 462 50.68 -27.67 -45.53
CA ALA A 462 51.71 -27.03 -46.35
C ALA A 462 53.14 -27.26 -45.81
N SER A 463 53.30 -27.56 -44.53
CA SER A 463 54.59 -27.94 -43.93
C SER A 463 54.89 -29.42 -44.20
N ASP A 464 53.88 -30.28 -44.11
CA ASP A 464 53.96 -31.71 -44.40
C ASP A 464 54.31 -31.98 -45.87
N LEU A 465 53.68 -31.23 -46.80
CA LEU A 465 54.04 -31.21 -48.23
C LEU A 465 55.49 -30.76 -48.45
N ARG A 466 55.97 -29.72 -47.74
CA ARG A 466 57.37 -29.29 -47.79
C ARG A 466 58.33 -30.35 -47.25
N CYS A 467 57.95 -31.11 -46.23
CA CYS A 467 58.71 -32.26 -45.73
C CYS A 467 58.75 -33.42 -46.73
N ARG A 468 57.63 -33.73 -47.41
CA ARG A 468 57.57 -34.76 -48.47
C ARG A 468 58.44 -34.40 -49.67
N LEU A 469 58.36 -33.14 -50.14
CA LEU A 469 59.20 -32.62 -51.24
C LEU A 469 60.69 -32.53 -50.87
N ARG A 470 61.03 -32.50 -49.57
CA ARG A 470 62.42 -32.55 -49.07
C ARG A 470 62.99 -33.94 -48.92
N LYS A 471 62.25 -35.04 -49.13
CA LYS A 471 62.85 -36.38 -49.19
C LYS A 471 63.63 -36.54 -50.50
N PRO A 472 64.97 -36.62 -50.48
CA PRO A 472 65.74 -36.89 -51.69
C PRO A 472 65.41 -38.29 -52.21
N ALA A 473 65.45 -38.47 -53.53
CA ALA A 473 65.25 -39.76 -54.18
C ALA A 473 66.40 -40.74 -53.86
N THR A 474 66.34 -41.41 -52.71
CA THR A 474 67.29 -42.46 -52.32
C THR A 474 66.93 -43.84 -52.89
N HIS A 475 65.76 -43.99 -53.51
CA HIS A 475 65.29 -45.26 -54.06
C HIS A 475 65.82 -45.63 -55.46
N GLU A 476 66.75 -44.84 -56.03
CA GLU A 476 67.35 -45.08 -57.35
C GLU A 476 68.72 -45.79 -57.32
N LYS A 477 69.19 -46.23 -56.13
CA LYS A 477 70.47 -46.96 -55.98
C LYS A 477 70.35 -48.46 -55.66
N GLU A 478 69.16 -48.95 -55.29
CA GLU A 478 68.95 -50.37 -54.95
C GLU A 478 68.71 -51.28 -56.17
N LEU A 479 68.49 -50.73 -57.38
CA LEU A 479 68.17 -51.51 -58.60
C LEU A 479 69.35 -51.71 -59.58
N ARG A 480 70.59 -51.37 -59.19
CA ARG A 480 71.79 -51.48 -60.06
C ARG A 480 72.85 -52.48 -59.59
N ARG A 481 72.49 -53.47 -58.75
CA ARG A 481 73.47 -54.43 -58.17
C ARG A 481 73.27 -55.91 -58.45
N THR A 482 72.39 -56.28 -59.39
CA THR A 482 72.14 -57.68 -59.78
C THR A 482 71.97 -57.85 -61.30
N ARG A 483 73.03 -57.61 -62.09
CA ARG A 483 73.19 -58.22 -63.43
C ARG A 483 74.61 -58.16 -63.97
N THR A 484 75.38 -59.23 -63.73
CA THR A 484 76.56 -59.60 -64.53
C THR A 484 76.44 -61.08 -64.88
N GLY A 485 76.42 -61.39 -66.19
CA GLY A 485 76.54 -62.75 -66.71
C GLY A 485 75.31 -63.30 -67.44
N GLY A 486 75.49 -63.66 -68.71
CA GLY A 486 74.78 -64.81 -69.31
C GLY A 486 73.77 -64.54 -70.43
N VAL A 487 74.29 -64.36 -71.66
CA VAL A 487 73.85 -64.98 -72.93
C VAL A 487 72.36 -65.36 -73.12
N GLY A 488 71.74 -64.84 -74.20
CA GLY A 488 70.51 -65.41 -74.77
C GLY A 488 69.63 -64.40 -75.52
N ALA A 489 69.63 -64.45 -76.85
CA ALA A 489 68.61 -63.87 -77.74
C ALA A 489 67.70 -65.01 -78.27
N PRO A 490 66.67 -64.80 -79.12
CA PRO A 490 66.14 -63.55 -79.70
C PRO A 490 64.59 -63.45 -79.58
N GLU A 491 63.96 -62.59 -80.42
CA GLU A 491 62.50 -62.54 -80.74
C GLU A 491 61.57 -62.16 -79.55
N GLU A 492 60.40 -61.52 -79.67
CA GLU A 492 59.73 -60.74 -80.72
C GLU A 492 58.90 -59.62 -79.97
N LEU A 493 58.17 -58.67 -80.56
CA LEU A 493 57.69 -58.42 -81.92
C LEU A 493 57.61 -56.88 -82.14
N GLN A 494 57.71 -56.41 -83.38
CA GLN A 494 57.39 -55.03 -83.77
C GLN A 494 55.87 -54.85 -83.98
N ILE A 495 55.26 -53.78 -83.46
CA ILE A 495 54.26 -53.03 -84.26
C ILE A 495 54.63 -51.55 -84.20
N LEU A 496 55.18 -51.09 -85.32
CA LEU A 496 55.57 -49.71 -85.58
C LEU A 496 54.48 -49.04 -86.44
N VAL A 497 54.69 -47.77 -86.78
CA VAL A 497 54.26 -47.15 -88.05
C VAL A 497 52.80 -46.64 -88.12
N ASN A 498 52.73 -45.31 -87.91
CA ASN A 498 52.16 -44.32 -88.84
C ASN A 498 50.61 -44.19 -88.93
N ALA A 499 50.02 -43.03 -89.27
CA ALA A 499 50.45 -41.62 -89.42
C ALA A 499 49.16 -40.80 -89.75
N ARG A 500 49.05 -39.47 -89.89
CA ARG A 500 49.95 -38.30 -90.01
C ARG A 500 49.12 -37.02 -89.62
N PRO A 501 49.44 -35.74 -89.98
CA PRO A 501 49.30 -34.65 -89.01
C PRO A 501 48.39 -33.49 -89.47
N CYS A 502 48.25 -32.47 -88.60
CA CYS A 502 48.20 -31.02 -88.85
C CYS A 502 47.67 -30.37 -87.56
N ALA A 503 48.10 -29.20 -87.07
CA ALA A 503 49.20 -28.27 -87.31
C ALA A 503 49.00 -27.12 -86.27
N ASN A 504 50.03 -26.30 -86.02
CA ASN A 504 50.07 -25.11 -85.13
C ASN A 504 50.29 -25.44 -83.63
N LEU A 505 51.47 -25.23 -83.01
CA LEU A 505 52.32 -24.02 -82.87
C LEU A 505 51.57 -22.83 -82.23
N HIS A 506 52.02 -22.18 -81.15
CA HIS A 506 53.32 -22.17 -80.45
C HIS A 506 53.16 -22.58 -78.96
N HIS A 507 54.11 -23.24 -78.26
CA HIS A 507 55.46 -22.79 -77.81
C HIS A 507 55.42 -21.46 -77.00
N SER A 508 56.10 -21.29 -75.86
CA SER A 508 57.01 -22.13 -75.06
C SER A 508 57.20 -21.49 -73.67
N GLY A 509 57.88 -22.16 -72.73
CA GLY A 509 58.61 -21.48 -71.65
C GLY A 509 58.14 -21.76 -70.23
N ALA A 510 58.71 -22.81 -69.62
CA ALA A 510 58.63 -23.00 -68.17
C ALA A 510 59.57 -22.03 -67.42
N LEU A 511 59.37 -21.95 -66.09
CA LEU A 511 60.37 -21.49 -65.09
C LEU A 511 60.89 -20.05 -65.21
N HIS A 512 60.23 -19.09 -64.54
CA HIS A 512 60.93 -18.09 -63.72
C HIS A 512 59.99 -17.35 -62.75
N LYS A 513 60.54 -16.91 -61.60
CA LYS A 513 59.96 -15.96 -60.60
C LYS A 513 58.98 -16.50 -59.56
N ILE A 514 59.48 -17.40 -58.72
CA ILE A 514 59.31 -17.22 -57.26
C ILE A 514 60.08 -15.94 -56.87
N CYS A 515 59.49 -14.75 -57.05
CA CYS A 515 60.10 -13.47 -56.64
C CYS A 515 59.13 -12.26 -56.64
N ALA A 516 57.84 -12.44 -56.31
CA ALA A 516 56.82 -11.38 -56.44
C ALA A 516 55.87 -11.21 -55.22
N LEU A 517 56.26 -11.68 -54.03
CA LEU A 517 55.47 -11.54 -52.78
C LEU A 517 56.06 -10.51 -51.81
N GLN A 518 56.60 -9.40 -52.33
CA GLN A 518 57.21 -8.35 -51.49
C GLN A 518 56.93 -6.90 -51.94
N SER A 519 55.92 -6.68 -52.80
CA SER A 519 55.48 -5.33 -53.19
C SER A 519 53.96 -5.22 -53.32
N CYS A 520 53.24 -5.38 -52.19
CA CYS A 520 51.80 -5.10 -52.12
C CYS A 520 51.34 -4.57 -50.74
N LYS A 521 52.24 -3.97 -49.95
CA LYS A 521 51.96 -3.44 -48.59
C LYS A 521 51.64 -1.94 -48.53
N GLN A 522 51.44 -1.25 -49.66
CA GLN A 522 51.19 0.20 -49.71
C GLN A 522 49.83 0.64 -50.30
N LEU A 523 48.89 -0.30 -50.55
CA LEU A 523 47.55 0.04 -51.08
C LEU A 523 46.36 -0.48 -50.24
N ALA A 524 46.60 -1.11 -49.09
CA ALA A 524 45.53 -1.69 -48.27
C ALA A 524 44.70 -0.65 -47.45
N ALA A 525 45.30 0.49 -47.07
CA ALA A 525 44.64 1.50 -46.25
C ALA A 525 43.43 2.21 -46.93
N PRO A 526 43.51 2.69 -48.18
CA PRO A 526 42.37 3.38 -48.81
C PRO A 526 41.20 2.45 -49.17
N LEU A 527 41.44 1.15 -49.42
CA LEU A 527 40.39 0.19 -49.76
C LEU A 527 39.50 -0.17 -48.56
N LEU A 528 40.07 -0.27 -47.36
CA LEU A 528 39.31 -0.50 -46.12
C LEU A 528 38.40 0.69 -45.75
N ALA A 529 38.88 1.92 -45.95
CA ALA A 529 38.06 3.12 -45.75
C ALA A 529 36.89 3.19 -46.76
N GLY A 530 37.12 2.81 -48.02
CA GLY A 530 36.07 2.72 -49.04
C GLY A 530 35.00 1.66 -48.70
N ALA A 531 35.41 0.48 -48.25
CA ALA A 531 34.49 -0.60 -47.86
C ALA A 531 33.56 -0.20 -46.70
N ALA A 532 34.11 0.47 -45.67
CA ALA A 532 33.31 0.96 -44.53
C ALA A 532 32.27 2.01 -44.95
N LEU A 533 32.63 2.93 -45.87
CA LEU A 533 31.70 3.95 -46.38
C LEU A 533 30.56 3.34 -47.21
N VAL A 534 30.86 2.32 -48.03
CA VAL A 534 29.85 1.59 -48.82
C VAL A 534 28.93 0.76 -47.92
N ALA A 535 29.46 0.10 -46.89
CA ALA A 535 28.67 -0.63 -45.91
C ALA A 535 27.71 0.30 -45.13
N GLY A 536 28.21 1.44 -44.65
CA GLY A 536 27.39 2.43 -43.92
C GLY A 536 26.27 3.03 -44.77
N THR A 537 26.54 3.34 -46.05
CA THR A 537 25.52 3.87 -46.98
C THR A 537 24.51 2.80 -47.39
N ALA A 538 24.91 1.54 -47.58
CA ALA A 538 23.99 0.43 -47.81
C ALA A 538 23.06 0.18 -46.60
N ALA A 539 23.59 0.22 -45.38
CA ALA A 539 22.79 0.08 -44.15
C ALA A 539 21.76 1.22 -44.00
N ALA A 540 22.17 2.48 -44.24
CA ALA A 540 21.27 3.63 -44.19
C ALA A 540 20.14 3.55 -45.22
N LEU A 541 20.45 3.14 -46.46
CA LEU A 541 19.44 2.92 -47.51
C LEU A 541 18.51 1.74 -47.20
N GLY A 542 19.04 0.66 -46.61
CA GLY A 542 18.25 -0.47 -46.12
C GLY A 542 17.25 -0.08 -45.03
N PHE A 543 17.66 0.79 -44.10
CA PHE A 543 16.79 1.32 -43.04
C PHE A 543 15.64 2.18 -43.60
N VAL A 544 15.93 3.07 -44.56
CA VAL A 544 14.92 3.90 -45.23
C VAL A 544 13.94 3.04 -46.06
N ALA A 545 14.43 2.03 -46.77
CA ALA A 545 13.58 1.08 -47.49
C ALA A 545 12.70 0.23 -46.54
N GLY A 546 13.25 -0.17 -45.39
CA GLY A 546 12.52 -0.86 -44.32
C GLY A 546 11.35 -0.04 -43.77
N LEU A 547 11.57 1.26 -43.52
CA LEU A 547 10.53 2.19 -43.08
C LEU A 547 9.40 2.36 -44.12
N GLN A 548 9.72 2.44 -45.42
CA GLN A 548 8.70 2.50 -46.47
C GLN A 548 7.89 1.20 -46.56
N LEU A 549 8.53 0.04 -46.46
CA LEU A 549 7.85 -1.27 -46.49
C LEU A 549 6.99 -1.52 -45.24
N ALA A 550 7.41 -1.03 -44.07
CA ALA A 550 6.60 -1.07 -42.85
C ALA A 550 5.30 -0.26 -43.00
N TRP A 551 5.36 0.91 -43.66
CA TRP A 551 4.18 1.74 -43.94
C TRP A 551 3.18 1.05 -44.88
N VAL A 552 3.67 0.32 -45.89
CA VAL A 552 2.83 -0.43 -46.85
C VAL A 552 2.15 -1.64 -46.19
N ARG A 553 2.70 -2.21 -45.12
CA ARG A 553 2.15 -3.38 -44.39
C ARG A 553 1.11 -3.05 -43.31
N LEU A 554 0.66 -1.81 -43.17
CA LEU A 554 -0.48 -1.46 -42.32
C LEU A 554 -1.74 -2.28 -42.70
N SER A 555 -2.23 -3.08 -41.75
CA SER A 555 -3.19 -4.15 -42.02
C SER A 555 -4.51 -3.67 -42.70
N PRO A 556 -5.21 -4.53 -43.46
CA PRO A 556 -6.49 -4.20 -44.08
C PRO A 556 -7.57 -3.69 -43.11
N ARG A 557 -7.44 -3.93 -41.81
CA ARG A 557 -8.33 -3.41 -40.77
C ARG A 557 -8.16 -1.90 -40.54
N VAL A 558 -6.95 -1.36 -40.72
CA VAL A 558 -6.67 0.08 -40.58
C VAL A 558 -7.23 0.86 -41.77
N ARG A 559 -7.03 0.37 -43.01
CA ARG A 559 -7.64 0.98 -44.22
C ARG A 559 -9.17 1.01 -44.16
N ARG A 560 -9.83 -0.01 -43.58
CA ARG A 560 -11.29 -0.02 -43.40
C ARG A 560 -11.79 1.00 -42.37
N ARG A 561 -10.98 1.43 -41.40
CA ARG A 561 -11.35 2.52 -40.48
C ARG A 561 -11.33 3.87 -41.20
N LEU A 562 -10.23 4.19 -41.90
CA LEU A 562 -10.07 5.45 -42.63
C LEU A 562 -11.08 5.65 -43.77
N HIS A 563 -11.54 4.57 -44.42
CA HIS A 563 -12.62 4.68 -45.41
C HIS A 563 -14.02 4.87 -44.81
N ARG A 564 -14.25 4.48 -43.55
CA ARG A 564 -15.58 4.61 -42.92
C ARG A 564 -15.86 6.04 -42.46
N GLU A 565 -14.83 6.82 -42.16
CA GLU A 565 -14.96 8.26 -41.80
C GLU A 565 -15.34 9.14 -43.01
N LYS A 566 -14.96 8.76 -44.24
CA LYS A 566 -15.26 9.58 -45.44
C LYS A 566 -16.71 9.48 -45.95
N ASN A 567 -17.49 8.49 -45.51
CA ASN A 567 -18.85 8.23 -46.02
C ASN A 567 -19.99 8.74 -45.11
N HIS A 568 -19.71 9.65 -44.17
CA HIS A 568 -20.74 10.23 -43.27
C HIS A 568 -21.02 11.73 -43.47
N ASN A 569 -20.47 12.37 -44.51
CA ASN A 569 -20.77 13.77 -44.88
C ASN A 569 -21.85 13.92 -45.98
N GLY A 570 -22.67 12.89 -46.21
CA GLY A 570 -23.73 12.89 -47.23
C GLY A 570 -25.11 13.27 -46.67
N GLN A 571 -25.43 14.57 -46.74
CA GLN A 571 -26.76 15.22 -46.83
C GLN A 571 -28.01 14.51 -46.24
N GLY A 572 -28.73 15.22 -45.37
CA GLY A 572 -30.05 14.83 -44.88
C GLY A 572 -30.56 15.77 -43.78
N GLU A 573 -31.07 16.94 -44.17
CA GLU A 573 -31.63 17.91 -43.23
C GLU A 573 -33.01 17.48 -42.74
N SER A 574 -33.13 17.23 -41.43
CA SER A 574 -34.40 17.35 -40.71
C SER A 574 -34.13 17.73 -39.25
N ASN A 575 -34.62 18.91 -38.85
CA ASN A 575 -34.53 19.41 -37.48
C ASN A 575 -35.61 18.74 -36.60
N GLY A 576 -35.44 17.44 -36.37
CA GLY A 576 -36.23 16.66 -35.41
C GLY A 576 -35.36 16.24 -34.22
N ASP A 577 -35.68 16.81 -33.06
CA ASP A 577 -35.30 16.42 -31.69
C ASP A 577 -34.19 15.34 -31.56
N ARG A 578 -32.93 15.77 -31.51
CA ARG A 578 -31.75 14.87 -31.48
C ARG A 578 -31.35 14.43 -30.07
N THR A 579 -32.31 14.07 -29.23
CA THR A 579 -32.01 13.30 -28.01
C THR A 579 -31.70 11.85 -28.41
N ALA A 580 -30.44 11.58 -28.74
CA ALA A 580 -30.01 10.23 -29.08
C ALA A 580 -30.23 9.30 -27.87
N PRO A 581 -30.96 8.18 -28.00
CA PRO A 581 -31.28 7.33 -26.86
C PRO A 581 -29.99 6.86 -26.19
N LEU A 582 -29.95 6.97 -24.87
CA LEU A 582 -28.86 6.50 -24.03
C LEU A 582 -28.54 5.04 -24.38
N GLY A 583 -27.25 4.69 -24.39
CA GLY A 583 -26.81 3.33 -24.69
C GLY A 583 -27.48 2.31 -23.77
N VAL A 584 -27.82 1.14 -24.29
CA VAL A 584 -28.40 0.07 -23.47
C VAL A 584 -27.27 -0.70 -22.81
N VAL A 585 -27.28 -0.79 -21.47
CA VAL A 585 -26.39 -1.70 -20.75
C VAL A 585 -26.86 -3.13 -21.01
N CYS A 586 -25.99 -3.95 -21.59
CA CYS A 586 -26.24 -5.37 -21.67
C CYS A 586 -26.08 -6.01 -20.29
N GLU A 587 -26.89 -7.03 -19.99
CA GLU A 587 -26.78 -7.94 -18.83
C GLU A 587 -25.33 -8.39 -18.49
N CYS A 588 -24.43 -8.43 -19.48
CA CYS A 588 -23.01 -8.75 -19.27
C CYS A 588 -22.14 -7.53 -18.88
N GLY A 589 -22.74 -6.42 -18.43
CA GLY A 589 -22.08 -5.16 -18.07
C GLY A 589 -21.54 -4.32 -19.24
N ALA A 590 -21.74 -4.76 -20.48
CA ALA A 590 -21.23 -4.06 -21.66
C ALA A 590 -22.20 -2.97 -22.14
N ILE A 591 -21.73 -1.74 -22.27
CA ILE A 591 -22.50 -0.65 -22.89
C ILE A 591 -22.62 -0.90 -24.39
N ILE A 592 -23.86 -1.07 -24.87
CA ILE A 592 -24.20 -1.11 -26.30
C ILE A 592 -24.61 0.30 -26.71
N GLN A 593 -24.08 0.81 -27.83
CA GLN A 593 -24.39 2.16 -28.30
C GLN A 593 -25.87 2.28 -28.71
N GLY A 594 -26.54 3.39 -28.39
CA GLY A 594 -28.00 3.53 -28.47
C GLY A 594 -28.61 3.44 -29.88
N LYS A 595 -27.79 3.44 -30.94
CA LYS A 595 -28.22 3.20 -32.33
C LYS A 595 -28.00 1.76 -32.80
N CYS A 596 -27.61 0.83 -31.92
CA CYS A 596 -27.39 -0.55 -32.33
C CYS A 596 -28.70 -1.23 -32.76
N THR A 597 -28.66 -1.87 -33.92
CA THR A 597 -29.79 -2.65 -34.42
C THR A 597 -30.03 -3.88 -33.54
N PRO A 598 -31.24 -4.49 -33.57
CA PRO A 598 -31.49 -5.78 -32.90
C PRO A 598 -30.48 -6.86 -33.30
N GLU A 599 -30.02 -6.84 -34.56
CA GLU A 599 -28.96 -7.72 -35.07
C GLU A 599 -27.60 -7.48 -34.42
N GLU A 600 -27.24 -6.23 -34.12
CA GLU A 600 -25.99 -5.91 -33.41
C GLU A 600 -26.07 -6.28 -31.93
N ILE A 601 -27.23 -6.14 -31.29
CA ILE A 601 -27.50 -6.66 -29.96
C ILE A 601 -27.39 -8.19 -29.95
N ALA A 602 -28.01 -8.88 -30.91
CA ALA A 602 -27.90 -10.33 -31.06
C ALA A 602 -26.44 -10.78 -31.32
N ARG A 603 -25.71 -10.07 -32.19
CA ARG A 603 -24.29 -10.31 -32.47
C ARG A 603 -23.41 -10.07 -31.23
N HIS A 604 -23.76 -9.08 -30.41
CA HIS A 604 -23.13 -8.86 -29.12
C HIS A 604 -23.40 -10.04 -28.17
N LYS A 605 -24.67 -10.43 -27.96
CA LYS A 605 -25.04 -11.56 -27.10
C LYS A 605 -24.40 -12.89 -27.54
N ALA A 606 -24.29 -13.13 -28.84
CA ALA A 606 -23.60 -14.29 -29.40
C ALA A 606 -22.07 -14.26 -29.23
N SER A 607 -21.46 -13.10 -28.93
CA SER A 607 -20.01 -12.91 -28.93
C SER A 607 -19.30 -13.61 -27.77
N ASN A 608 -18.05 -14.04 -28.01
CA ASN A 608 -17.17 -14.60 -26.98
C ASN A 608 -16.79 -13.59 -25.87
N ARG A 609 -17.09 -12.29 -26.04
CA ARG A 609 -16.97 -11.29 -24.96
C ARG A 609 -18.19 -11.36 -24.05
N HIS A 610 -19.40 -11.30 -24.60
CA HIS A 610 -20.63 -11.44 -23.84
C HIS A 610 -20.67 -12.77 -23.10
N LYS A 611 -20.37 -13.90 -23.77
CA LYS A 611 -20.32 -15.22 -23.11
C LYS A 611 -19.33 -15.26 -21.93
N ARG A 612 -18.13 -14.67 -22.05
CA ARG A 612 -17.15 -14.60 -20.95
C ARG A 612 -17.59 -13.66 -19.83
N ASN A 613 -18.21 -12.53 -20.16
CA ASN A 613 -18.75 -11.62 -19.16
C ASN A 613 -19.93 -12.25 -18.43
N MET A 614 -20.86 -12.91 -19.13
CA MET A 614 -21.95 -13.66 -18.51
C MET A 614 -21.42 -14.76 -17.62
N LEU A 615 -20.46 -15.59 -18.06
CA LEU A 615 -19.82 -16.59 -17.18
C LEU A 615 -19.11 -16.01 -15.94
N ARG A 616 -18.88 -14.70 -15.88
CA ARG A 616 -18.37 -13.97 -14.70
C ARG A 616 -19.48 -13.26 -13.89
N HIS A 617 -20.65 -13.03 -14.47
CA HIS A 617 -21.77 -12.30 -13.87
C HIS A 617 -23.00 -13.18 -13.57
N SER A 618 -23.07 -14.42 -14.09
CA SER A 618 -24.33 -15.13 -14.35
C SER A 618 -25.10 -15.64 -13.13
N SER A 619 -24.60 -15.50 -11.91
CA SER A 619 -25.30 -16.02 -10.73
C SER A 619 -24.86 -15.45 -9.38
N ARG A 620 -24.09 -14.36 -9.31
CA ARG A 620 -23.41 -13.94 -8.07
C ARG A 620 -23.97 -12.64 -7.52
N GLU A 621 -24.92 -12.77 -6.61
CA GLU A 621 -25.51 -11.64 -5.91
C GLU A 621 -24.62 -11.21 -4.74
N VAL A 622 -24.41 -9.89 -4.58
CA VAL A 622 -23.70 -9.31 -3.44
C VAL A 622 -24.67 -8.44 -2.67
N VAL A 623 -24.94 -8.79 -1.41
CA VAL A 623 -25.88 -8.09 -0.53
C VAL A 623 -25.10 -7.43 0.59
N ALA A 624 -24.95 -6.11 0.51
CA ALA A 624 -24.20 -5.31 1.49
C ALA A 624 -25.08 -4.86 2.65
N CYS A 625 -24.68 -5.22 3.87
CA CYS A 625 -25.33 -4.86 5.14
C CYS A 625 -24.43 -3.92 5.94
N GLU A 626 -25.03 -3.00 6.70
CA GLU A 626 -24.30 -2.09 7.60
C GLU A 626 -24.15 -2.69 9.00
N GLU A 627 -25.25 -3.20 9.54
CA GLU A 627 -25.39 -3.59 10.94
C GLU A 627 -25.72 -5.08 11.11
N VAL A 628 -25.45 -5.61 12.32
CA VAL A 628 -25.67 -7.04 12.64
C VAL A 628 -27.14 -7.45 12.49
N SER A 629 -28.08 -6.54 12.78
CA SER A 629 -29.52 -6.77 12.64
C SER A 629 -29.94 -6.94 11.18
N GLU A 630 -29.50 -6.04 10.30
CA GLU A 630 -29.72 -6.09 8.85
C GLU A 630 -29.09 -7.35 8.25
N TYR A 631 -27.85 -7.66 8.63
CA TYR A 631 -27.13 -8.85 8.20
C TYR A 631 -27.86 -10.16 8.60
N ARG A 632 -28.37 -10.24 9.82
CA ARG A 632 -29.19 -11.39 10.27
C ARG A 632 -30.54 -11.47 9.57
N ALA A 633 -31.19 -10.33 9.30
CA ALA A 633 -32.43 -10.30 8.52
C ALA A 633 -32.20 -10.79 7.08
N ALA A 634 -31.09 -10.38 6.46
CA ALA A 634 -30.69 -10.83 5.13
C ALA A 634 -30.38 -12.35 5.10
N VAL A 635 -29.71 -12.89 6.13
CA VAL A 635 -29.54 -14.34 6.31
C VAL A 635 -30.90 -15.04 6.34
N LEU A 636 -31.84 -14.61 7.19
CA LEU A 636 -33.15 -15.26 7.32
C LEU A 636 -34.02 -15.17 6.06
N ALA A 637 -33.82 -14.14 5.23
CA ALA A 637 -34.56 -13.95 3.98
C ALA A 637 -33.95 -14.71 2.79
N LEU A 638 -32.62 -14.90 2.76
CA LEU A 638 -31.90 -15.39 1.59
C LEU A 638 -31.29 -16.78 1.74
N VAL A 639 -31.19 -17.34 2.96
CA VAL A 639 -30.69 -18.69 3.24
C VAL A 639 -31.86 -19.65 3.45
N ASN A 640 -31.77 -20.85 2.88
CA ASN A 640 -32.76 -21.92 3.00
C ASN A 640 -32.12 -23.27 3.35
N SER A 641 -32.95 -24.28 3.64
CA SER A 641 -32.52 -25.59 4.15
C SER A 641 -31.72 -26.45 3.17
N ASN A 642 -31.59 -26.04 1.90
CA ASN A 642 -30.71 -26.70 0.92
C ASN A 642 -29.33 -26.04 0.83
N ASP A 643 -29.09 -24.93 1.54
CA ASP A 643 -27.84 -24.19 1.45
C ASP A 643 -26.74 -24.77 2.34
N VAL A 644 -25.52 -24.69 1.80
CA VAL A 644 -24.28 -24.85 2.56
C VAL A 644 -23.66 -23.47 2.67
N VAL A 645 -23.60 -22.95 3.90
CA VAL A 645 -23.16 -21.59 4.18
C VAL A 645 -21.78 -21.60 4.82
N LEU A 646 -20.90 -20.72 4.37
CA LEU A 646 -19.67 -20.38 5.05
C LEU A 646 -19.82 -19.01 5.71
N GLU A 647 -19.59 -18.90 7.02
CA GLU A 647 -19.47 -17.61 7.69
C GLU A 647 -18.00 -17.27 7.99
N VAL A 648 -17.55 -16.12 7.52
CA VAL A 648 -16.20 -15.58 7.72
C VAL A 648 -16.25 -14.46 8.75
N GLY A 649 -15.50 -14.63 9.84
CA GLY A 649 -15.59 -13.75 11.03
C GLY A 649 -16.69 -14.20 11.99
N SER A 650 -16.79 -15.50 12.26
CA SER A 650 -17.88 -16.06 13.09
C SER A 650 -17.86 -15.59 14.56
N HIS A 651 -16.74 -15.02 15.04
CA HIS A 651 -16.54 -14.63 16.43
C HIS A 651 -16.91 -15.81 17.37
N VAL A 652 -17.65 -15.57 18.44
CA VAL A 652 -18.17 -16.60 19.37
C VAL A 652 -19.37 -17.41 18.84
N GLY A 653 -19.66 -17.38 17.53
CA GLY A 653 -20.70 -18.18 16.87
C GLY A 653 -22.13 -17.62 16.90
N GLY A 654 -22.33 -16.41 17.44
CA GLY A 654 -23.67 -15.87 17.72
C GLY A 654 -24.55 -15.61 16.48
N THR A 655 -23.95 -15.27 15.34
CA THR A 655 -24.66 -15.19 14.05
C THR A 655 -24.66 -16.53 13.32
N THR A 656 -23.62 -17.34 13.48
CA THR A 656 -23.54 -18.71 12.94
C THR A 656 -24.69 -19.58 13.44
N LYS A 657 -25.09 -19.43 14.70
CA LYS A 657 -26.30 -20.05 15.26
C LYS A 657 -27.58 -19.66 14.51
N VAL A 658 -27.71 -18.40 14.12
CA VAL A 658 -28.87 -17.92 13.33
C VAL A 658 -28.85 -18.55 11.94
N ILE A 659 -27.68 -18.56 11.27
CA ILE A 659 -27.51 -19.24 9.99
C ILE A 659 -27.86 -20.74 10.10
N ALA A 660 -27.39 -21.44 11.15
CA ALA A 660 -27.64 -22.87 11.38
C ALA A 660 -29.13 -23.20 11.55
N SER A 661 -29.94 -22.25 12.00
CA SER A 661 -31.40 -22.44 12.15
C SER A 661 -32.18 -22.45 10.83
N VAL A 662 -31.57 -22.00 9.74
CA VAL A 662 -32.20 -21.93 8.39
C VAL A 662 -31.43 -22.65 7.29
N ALA A 663 -30.11 -22.81 7.41
CA ALA A 663 -29.25 -23.50 6.45
C ALA A 663 -29.32 -25.04 6.60
N GLY A 664 -29.08 -25.76 5.51
CA GLY A 664 -28.87 -27.23 5.57
C GLY A 664 -27.52 -27.60 6.20
N ARG A 665 -26.52 -26.73 6.05
CA ARG A 665 -25.23 -26.80 6.75
C ARG A 665 -24.61 -25.41 6.88
N VAL A 666 -23.92 -25.15 7.97
CA VAL A 666 -23.05 -23.97 8.12
C VAL A 666 -21.69 -24.36 8.68
N VAL A 667 -20.64 -23.67 8.21
CA VAL A 667 -19.31 -23.67 8.83
C VAL A 667 -18.95 -22.24 9.20
N GLY A 668 -18.63 -21.99 10.47
CA GLY A 668 -18.06 -20.71 10.92
C GLY A 668 -16.53 -20.73 10.87
N VAL A 669 -15.91 -19.64 10.44
CA VAL A 669 -14.46 -19.49 10.42
C VAL A 669 -14.07 -18.19 11.09
N ASP A 670 -13.08 -18.26 11.98
CA ASP A 670 -12.43 -17.08 12.56
C ASP A 670 -10.91 -17.29 12.63
N GLN A 671 -10.16 -16.19 12.65
CA GLN A 671 -8.70 -16.21 12.80
C GLN A 671 -8.27 -16.32 14.27
N GLN A 672 -9.16 -16.03 15.23
CA GLN A 672 -8.83 -15.99 16.66
C GLN A 672 -9.11 -17.34 17.34
N PRO A 673 -8.09 -18.11 17.77
CA PRO A 673 -8.27 -19.45 18.36
C PRO A 673 -9.21 -19.46 19.56
N GLU A 674 -9.15 -18.43 20.40
CA GLU A 674 -9.94 -18.30 21.61
C GLU A 674 -11.43 -18.17 21.30
N LEU A 675 -11.77 -17.39 20.26
CA LEU A 675 -13.15 -17.22 19.80
C LEU A 675 -13.70 -18.48 19.16
N VAL A 676 -12.89 -19.18 18.34
CA VAL A 676 -13.28 -20.48 17.75
C VAL A 676 -13.49 -21.53 18.84
N ALA A 677 -12.62 -21.59 19.86
CA ALA A 677 -12.79 -22.49 21.00
C ALA A 677 -14.08 -22.19 21.76
N GLN A 678 -14.36 -20.91 22.03
CA GLN A 678 -15.59 -20.48 22.68
C GLN A 678 -16.84 -20.76 21.83
N ALA A 679 -16.77 -20.58 20.51
CA ALA A 679 -17.86 -20.89 19.58
C ALA A 679 -18.20 -22.39 19.59
N ARG A 680 -17.18 -23.26 19.52
CA ARG A 680 -17.32 -24.72 19.65
C ARG A 680 -17.89 -25.15 21.01
N GLN A 681 -17.58 -24.43 22.09
CA GLN A 681 -18.16 -24.67 23.42
C GLN A 681 -19.64 -24.23 23.49
N ASN A 682 -19.98 -23.10 22.87
CA ASN A 682 -21.34 -22.54 22.86
C ASN A 682 -22.31 -23.34 21.97
N TYR A 683 -21.82 -23.87 20.85
CA TYR A 683 -22.60 -24.53 19.80
C TYR A 683 -21.85 -25.79 19.28
N PRO A 684 -21.74 -26.86 20.10
CA PRO A 684 -20.98 -28.07 19.75
C PRO A 684 -21.54 -28.83 18.53
N GLU A 685 -22.78 -28.54 18.12
CA GLU A 685 -23.43 -29.07 16.93
C GLU A 685 -23.02 -28.35 15.62
N ILE A 686 -22.37 -27.18 15.72
CA ILE A 686 -21.95 -26.36 14.58
C ILE A 686 -20.45 -26.57 14.32
N GLN A 687 -20.08 -26.79 13.06
CA GLN A 687 -18.67 -26.84 12.66
C GLN A 687 -18.07 -25.42 12.68
N PHE A 688 -17.00 -25.25 13.47
CA PHE A 688 -16.15 -24.06 13.42
C PHE A 688 -14.72 -24.43 13.10
N GLU A 689 -14.03 -23.61 12.30
CA GLU A 689 -12.62 -23.77 11.96
C GLU A 689 -11.79 -22.54 12.32
N ASN A 690 -10.51 -22.76 12.64
CA ASN A 690 -9.55 -21.67 12.89
C ASN A 690 -8.61 -21.53 11.69
N PHE A 691 -8.78 -20.46 10.93
CA PHE A 691 -7.78 -19.94 10.00
C PHE A 691 -8.12 -18.52 9.55
N ASP A 692 -7.12 -17.79 9.07
CA ASP A 692 -7.31 -16.53 8.34
C ASP A 692 -8.00 -16.82 6.99
N ALA A 693 -9.15 -16.19 6.73
CA ALA A 693 -9.89 -16.35 5.48
C ALA A 693 -9.16 -15.82 4.22
N PHE A 694 -8.06 -15.05 4.38
CA PHE A 694 -7.15 -14.75 3.27
C PHE A 694 -6.24 -15.95 2.89
N ASP A 695 -6.16 -17.01 3.70
CA ASP A 695 -5.52 -18.29 3.36
C ASP A 695 -6.40 -19.08 2.38
N SER A 696 -6.32 -18.70 1.10
CA SER A 696 -7.00 -19.37 -0.01
C SER A 696 -6.76 -20.89 -0.07
N THR A 697 -5.62 -21.39 0.43
CA THR A 697 -5.30 -22.82 0.41
C THR A 697 -6.17 -23.58 1.42
N LYS A 698 -6.27 -23.07 2.66
CA LYS A 698 -7.16 -23.64 3.68
C LYS A 698 -8.63 -23.46 3.32
N LEU A 699 -9.00 -22.31 2.76
CA LEU A 699 -10.36 -22.04 2.30
C LEU A 699 -10.81 -23.05 1.20
N VAL A 700 -9.94 -23.33 0.22
CA VAL A 700 -10.20 -24.36 -0.80
C VAL A 700 -10.17 -25.78 -0.22
N ALA A 701 -9.31 -26.06 0.76
CA ALA A 701 -9.28 -27.36 1.43
C ALA A 701 -10.57 -27.63 2.22
N LEU A 702 -11.09 -26.63 2.95
CA LEU A 702 -12.38 -26.69 3.63
C LEU A 702 -13.53 -26.88 2.62
N ALA A 703 -13.57 -26.11 1.54
CA ALA A 703 -14.60 -26.24 0.53
C ALA A 703 -14.65 -27.64 -0.12
N LYS A 704 -13.48 -28.30 -0.23
CA LYS A 704 -13.34 -29.68 -0.75
C LYS A 704 -13.63 -30.78 0.27
N SER A 705 -13.57 -30.51 1.58
CA SER A 705 -13.90 -31.49 2.61
C SER A 705 -15.42 -31.58 2.88
N LEU A 706 -16.18 -30.58 2.43
CA LEU A 706 -17.64 -30.60 2.48
C LEU A 706 -18.24 -31.47 1.36
N PRO A 707 -19.31 -32.24 1.64
CA PRO A 707 -19.92 -33.16 0.66
C PRO A 707 -20.75 -32.45 -0.43
N GLN A 708 -20.97 -31.15 -0.27
CA GLN A 708 -21.76 -30.27 -1.12
C GLN A 708 -21.00 -28.94 -1.23
N ARG A 709 -21.08 -28.27 -2.39
CA ARG A 709 -20.43 -26.96 -2.55
C ARG A 709 -21.06 -25.94 -1.60
N ILE A 710 -20.27 -24.98 -1.14
CA ILE A 710 -20.76 -23.79 -0.44
C ILE A 710 -21.58 -22.96 -1.44
N THR A 711 -22.89 -22.82 -1.19
CA THR A 711 -23.82 -22.05 -2.04
C THR A 711 -23.85 -20.57 -1.65
N LYS A 712 -23.60 -20.25 -0.38
CA LYS A 712 -23.63 -18.87 0.13
C LYS A 712 -22.46 -18.59 1.06
N VAL A 713 -21.95 -17.37 1.02
CA VAL A 713 -20.90 -16.91 1.94
C VAL A 713 -21.37 -15.67 2.68
N CYS A 714 -21.19 -15.66 3.99
CA CYS A 714 -21.54 -14.61 4.92
C CYS A 714 -20.22 -14.01 5.45
N ILE A 715 -19.99 -12.71 5.31
CA ILE A 715 -18.73 -12.03 5.70
C ILE A 715 -19.01 -10.95 6.75
N ASP A 716 -18.47 -11.11 7.97
CA ASP A 716 -18.47 -10.08 9.02
C ASP A 716 -17.09 -9.94 9.71
N ILE A 717 -16.12 -9.39 8.99
CA ILE A 717 -14.73 -9.22 9.48
C ILE A 717 -14.52 -7.97 10.36
N SER A 718 -15.46 -7.66 11.27
CA SER A 718 -15.55 -6.50 12.18
C SER A 718 -16.45 -5.33 11.69
N GLY A 719 -17.01 -5.38 10.49
CA GLY A 719 -17.94 -4.36 9.94
C GLY A 719 -17.35 -2.96 9.63
N SER A 720 -16.28 -2.58 10.35
CA SER A 720 -15.56 -1.30 10.29
C SER A 720 -14.23 -1.36 9.53
N ARG A 721 -13.90 -2.51 8.92
CA ARG A 721 -12.71 -2.67 8.07
C ARG A 721 -12.76 -1.73 6.87
N ASP A 722 -11.58 -1.35 6.41
CA ASP A 722 -11.42 -0.58 5.19
C ASP A 722 -11.99 -1.34 3.98
N LEU A 723 -12.41 -0.55 2.99
CA LEU A 723 -13.07 -1.09 1.80
C LEU A 723 -12.13 -1.98 0.96
N ALA A 724 -10.84 -1.70 0.91
CA ALA A 724 -9.90 -2.46 0.08
C ALA A 724 -9.71 -3.89 0.63
N THR A 725 -9.61 -4.05 1.94
CA THR A 725 -9.60 -5.35 2.63
C THR A 725 -10.88 -6.14 2.35
N VAL A 726 -12.05 -5.51 2.43
CA VAL A 726 -13.35 -6.16 2.15
C VAL A 726 -13.44 -6.61 0.69
N ILE A 727 -13.12 -5.74 -0.27
CA ILE A 727 -13.14 -6.06 -1.70
C ILE A 727 -12.12 -7.16 -2.05
N ARG A 728 -10.92 -7.13 -1.46
CA ARG A 728 -9.90 -8.19 -1.66
C ARG A 728 -10.38 -9.54 -1.13
N LEU A 729 -11.08 -9.57 0.00
CA LEU A 729 -11.64 -10.81 0.55
C LEU A 729 -12.78 -11.34 -0.33
N MET A 730 -13.67 -10.46 -0.80
CA MET A 730 -14.74 -10.82 -1.74
C MET A 730 -14.19 -11.40 -3.05
N ASP A 731 -13.17 -10.76 -3.65
CA ASP A 731 -12.52 -11.24 -4.88
C ASP A 731 -11.81 -12.60 -4.68
N LEU A 732 -11.18 -12.82 -3.52
CA LEU A 732 -10.58 -14.10 -3.16
C LEU A 732 -11.65 -15.20 -3.01
N ILE A 733 -12.76 -14.92 -2.32
CA ILE A 733 -13.87 -15.85 -2.12
C ILE A 733 -14.58 -16.17 -3.46
N ASP A 734 -14.82 -15.16 -4.29
CA ASP A 734 -15.41 -15.31 -5.63
C ASP A 734 -14.62 -16.30 -6.49
N LYS A 735 -13.29 -16.17 -6.47
CA LYS A 735 -12.35 -17.01 -7.25
C LYS A 735 -12.13 -18.41 -6.69
N THR A 736 -12.25 -18.59 -5.36
CA THR A 736 -11.92 -19.86 -4.68
C THR A 736 -13.13 -20.71 -4.35
N ILE A 737 -14.22 -20.09 -3.89
CA ILE A 737 -15.46 -20.75 -3.45
C ILE A 737 -16.53 -20.71 -4.54
N ASN A 738 -16.60 -19.63 -5.33
CA ASN A 738 -17.63 -19.42 -6.35
C ASN A 738 -19.07 -19.61 -5.81
N PRO A 739 -19.49 -18.86 -4.77
CA PRO A 739 -20.84 -18.94 -4.22
C PRO A 739 -21.87 -18.26 -5.12
N ASP A 740 -23.15 -18.56 -4.90
CA ASP A 740 -24.28 -17.92 -5.56
C ASP A 740 -24.65 -16.58 -4.90
N ILE A 741 -24.54 -16.47 -3.58
CA ILE A 741 -24.75 -15.19 -2.86
C ILE A 741 -23.60 -14.92 -1.88
N MET A 742 -23.13 -13.67 -1.86
CA MET A 742 -22.25 -13.11 -0.84
C MET A 742 -23.02 -12.08 0.01
N LEU A 743 -23.32 -12.43 1.25
CA LEU A 743 -23.86 -11.52 2.28
C LEU A 743 -22.67 -10.84 2.97
N VAL A 744 -22.53 -9.52 2.88
CA VAL A 744 -21.33 -8.80 3.34
C VAL A 744 -21.70 -7.69 4.32
N LYS A 745 -21.33 -7.85 5.60
CA LYS A 745 -21.44 -6.79 6.60
C LYS A 745 -20.23 -5.86 6.53
N SER A 746 -20.43 -4.69 5.92
CA SER A 746 -19.43 -3.62 5.85
C SER A 746 -20.11 -2.26 5.66
N GLN A 747 -19.91 -1.37 6.64
CA GLN A 747 -20.44 0.00 6.55
C GLN A 747 -19.85 0.76 5.36
N ALA A 748 -18.55 0.56 5.08
CA ALA A 748 -17.85 1.22 3.98
C ALA A 748 -18.37 0.77 2.61
N LEU A 749 -18.61 -0.54 2.43
CA LEU A 749 -19.16 -1.09 1.19
C LEU A 749 -20.56 -0.55 0.90
N LYS A 750 -21.47 -0.59 1.90
CA LYS A 750 -22.84 -0.07 1.74
C LYS A 750 -22.85 1.44 1.44
N LYS A 751 -22.04 2.22 2.16
CA LYS A 751 -21.90 3.68 1.93
C LYS A 751 -21.32 4.00 0.55
N MET A 752 -20.42 3.18 0.01
CA MET A 752 -19.98 3.30 -1.38
C MET A 752 -21.12 2.99 -2.35
N LEU A 753 -21.81 1.85 -2.20
CA LEU A 753 -22.86 1.41 -3.13
C LEU A 753 -24.03 2.41 -3.20
N LEU A 754 -24.45 2.99 -2.07
CA LEU A 754 -25.48 4.03 -2.02
C LEU A 754 -25.07 5.35 -2.71
N ARG A 755 -23.77 5.58 -2.91
CA ARG A 755 -23.21 6.77 -3.58
C ARG A 755 -22.75 6.49 -5.01
N ALA A 756 -22.54 5.23 -5.35
CA ALA A 756 -22.13 4.79 -6.67
C ALA A 756 -23.26 5.04 -7.68
N ARG A 757 -22.88 5.47 -8.88
CA ARG A 757 -23.74 5.53 -10.05
C ARG A 757 -22.93 5.03 -11.23
N LEU A 758 -23.55 4.28 -12.13
CA LEU A 758 -22.90 3.96 -13.39
C LEU A 758 -22.78 5.24 -14.23
N TRP A 759 -21.70 5.39 -15.00
CA TRP A 759 -21.53 6.57 -15.87
C TRP A 759 -22.74 6.79 -16.79
N ILE A 760 -23.38 5.70 -17.21
CA ILE A 760 -24.56 5.75 -18.09
C ILE A 760 -25.80 6.37 -17.43
N GLU A 761 -25.88 6.31 -16.10
CA GLU A 761 -26.91 6.90 -15.24
C GLU A 761 -26.51 8.33 -14.79
N HIS A 762 -25.31 8.80 -15.15
CA HIS A 762 -24.81 10.08 -14.69
C HIS A 762 -25.51 11.23 -15.44
N PRO A 763 -26.03 12.27 -14.74
CA PRO A 763 -26.81 13.34 -15.39
C PRO A 763 -26.07 14.11 -16.50
N LEU A 764 -24.73 14.14 -16.48
CA LEU A 764 -23.95 14.74 -17.58
C LEU A 764 -23.89 13.85 -18.82
N ASN A 765 -23.97 12.52 -18.69
CA ASN A 765 -24.03 11.63 -19.84
C ASN A 765 -25.33 11.80 -20.65
N ALA A 766 -26.40 12.28 -20.00
CA ALA A 766 -27.65 12.72 -20.66
C ALA A 766 -27.59 14.13 -21.28
N LYS A 767 -26.43 14.83 -21.21
CA LYS A 767 -26.23 16.17 -21.80
C LYS A 767 -25.10 16.22 -22.85
N VAL A 768 -24.23 15.23 -22.87
CA VAL A 768 -23.06 15.15 -23.78
C VAL A 768 -23.34 14.25 -25.00
N LEU A 769 -24.44 13.49 -24.97
CA LEU A 769 -24.97 12.64 -26.04
C LEU A 769 -26.26 13.24 -26.61
#